data_AF-A0A813IRP0-F1
#
_entry.id   AF-A0A813IRP0-F1
#
_cell.length_a   1.000
_cell.length_b   1.000
_cell.length_c   1.000
_cell.angle_alpha   90.00
_cell.angle_beta   90.00
_cell.angle_gamma   90.00
#
_symmetry.space_group_name_H-M   'P 1'
#
loop_
_entity.id
_entity.type
_entity.pdbx_description
1 polymer ?
#
loop_
_entity_poly.entity_id
_entity_poly.type
_entity_poly.pdbx_seq_one_letter_code
_entity_poly.pdbx_strand_id
1 'polypeptide(L)'
;MDDGVLTSLLRRLHGFPAGPTLKQLCLAGCRGAGREVVVEVVSLLKSPTGCRQLLSLDLNAIAVPGSLATALCEAARAHPTLRSVSLASTRLGSDAASRRAITELLGAAKLESLDLSWNCFPLEVFQSIGEAVNKSLTLQHLRLSNCTGCRAALGEAPCTSFLEKIAGGASALKTLDLSANLLNSAGALVLEDALERHAGLQELNVSQNSLGTTGLRSILRLLGSDSCGLQSIDCSDCASCGEEGGSEGGSTLLAGSGSHFNAANPCGRYELDFSRSCDRAALRQLYKLCQRARLAPDKAFRDQEFSEGPLSHPSAAGSGGVWPVPDSGKLQATFGIEAALPDYFPAPKASAEAESTAGRSFLRRCLGEGLLRTKPSQRKLAALLSKWAAATHNDDKEEQLLLLDAFSRGFQLDFPALKLFLSSSARPKEALARLLHCAAVETSHLQLLYTLTSGLDEHLRLYRSCRQLLHFDPENPTGRYKLDLRNTADYALAESLMALDRWESAVAQREGRADCSRNGDWSNIRNCSHGGAAIRKVREWHLHDWGSLSLDYVTWRRPTPGASELALPWRDWQRFLQTLTEGCADADDLLASLRAVSGSGGLFLFSWQLRELLGLFRHEKHRVECMVISYLRLVDPQNAKILRARIQNLSEFTALALRLGRSVVMPFYQPEDFAFEFDLGIFEDRLAASYMVQLAGRERIENIRDVSLVFPDGTSYKFEVGVPNQWETESMQPTEGKLSFKYICSPTSVVFAARKETGKTYSGWRADVKASEVLYWKALSEAPQVLLDFVYACSKHFDDADKIWSCLNEKGQGNVSTTEFQASMTKQASWSQYAADEELAKQLFRILNTDGSGEITPQEWLTMGLLLKELQLSLLEFLQQVDGHYAGDFDRAFTEHAKLDTNGDGLLEMDEWQAAVVTCGYFGPAMPIFRMAAMDGAVSRSRWMALVKTLEDRVAIRQRILEVS
;
A
#
# COMPACT_ATOMS: atom_id res chain seq x y z
N MET A 1 10.11 43.08 51.04
CA MET A 1 9.48 44.22 51.75
C MET A 1 8.26 43.70 52.48
N ASP A 2 7.99 44.26 53.65
CA ASP A 2 6.81 43.92 54.46
C ASP A 2 5.52 44.55 53.86
N ASP A 3 4.35 43.92 54.06
CA ASP A 3 3.06 44.31 53.42
C ASP A 3 2.69 45.77 53.70
N GLY A 4 2.95 46.22 54.94
CA GLY A 4 2.69 47.59 55.38
C GLY A 4 3.59 48.63 54.71
N VAL A 5 4.83 48.28 54.35
CA VAL A 5 5.75 49.18 53.64
C VAL A 5 5.29 49.37 52.20
N LEU A 6 4.91 48.27 51.53
CA LEU A 6 4.38 48.32 50.17
C LEU A 6 3.06 49.07 50.10
N THR A 7 2.15 48.83 51.04
CA THR A 7 0.88 49.55 51.11
C THR A 7 1.08 51.06 51.35
N SER A 8 1.99 51.45 52.25
CA SER A 8 2.35 52.86 52.47
C SER A 8 2.97 53.52 51.23
N LEU A 9 3.83 52.79 50.51
CA LEU A 9 4.42 53.24 49.25
C LEU A 9 3.33 53.47 48.20
N LEU A 10 2.43 52.51 48.00
CA LEU A 10 1.35 52.61 47.02
C LEU A 10 0.40 53.76 47.33
N ARG A 11 0.08 54.02 48.60
CA ARG A 11 -0.71 55.21 48.99
C ARG A 11 -0.05 56.52 48.57
N ARG A 12 1.27 56.62 48.68
CA ARG A 12 2.05 57.82 48.26
C ARG A 12 2.13 57.99 46.75
N LEU A 13 1.74 56.99 45.95
CA LEU A 13 1.67 57.13 44.49
C LEU A 13 0.44 57.94 44.05
N HIS A 14 -0.50 58.25 44.95
CA HIS A 14 -1.59 59.18 44.65
C HIS A 14 -1.09 60.62 44.55
N GLY A 15 -1.56 61.36 43.54
CA GLY A 15 -1.24 62.78 43.35
C GLY A 15 0.10 63.03 42.63
N PHE A 16 0.49 64.30 42.54
CA PHE A 16 1.67 64.72 41.79
C PHE A 16 2.98 64.47 42.57
N PRO A 17 4.09 64.04 41.93
CA PRO A 17 4.23 63.79 40.48
C PRO A 17 3.84 62.38 40.04
N ALA A 18 3.79 61.39 40.94
CA ALA A 18 3.75 59.97 40.58
C ALA A 18 2.43 59.54 39.91
N GLY A 19 1.27 59.86 40.48
CA GLY A 19 -0.04 59.43 39.97
C GLY A 19 -0.26 59.77 38.49
N PRO A 20 -0.17 61.03 38.05
CA PRO A 20 -0.44 61.37 36.66
C PRO A 20 0.70 61.00 35.69
N THR A 21 1.90 60.64 36.15
CA THR A 21 3.07 60.41 35.27
C THR A 21 3.57 58.96 35.22
N LEU A 22 3.16 58.10 36.18
CA LEU A 22 3.63 56.73 36.26
C LEU A 22 3.11 55.90 35.08
N LYS A 23 4.04 55.34 34.29
CA LYS A 23 3.73 54.52 33.11
C LYS A 23 3.84 53.02 33.37
N GLN A 24 4.64 52.61 34.34
CA GLN A 24 4.88 51.19 34.63
C GLN A 24 4.89 50.97 36.14
N LEU A 25 4.18 49.96 36.59
CA LEU A 25 4.16 49.52 37.98
C LEU A 25 4.46 48.02 38.00
N CYS A 26 5.62 47.66 38.55
CA CYS A 26 6.05 46.28 38.70
C CYS A 26 6.24 45.97 40.17
N LEU A 27 5.46 45.02 40.66
CA LEU A 27 5.53 44.47 42.02
C LEU A 27 5.90 42.97 41.99
N ALA A 28 6.37 42.47 40.84
CA ALA A 28 6.67 41.06 40.64
C ALA A 28 7.56 40.47 41.75
N GLY A 29 7.17 39.32 42.29
CA GLY A 29 7.96 38.58 43.28
C GLY A 29 8.03 39.23 44.67
N CYS A 30 7.23 40.26 44.96
CA CYS A 30 7.13 40.86 46.29
C CYS A 30 6.46 39.88 47.28
N ARG A 31 7.24 38.99 47.89
CA ARG A 31 6.76 37.90 48.79
C ARG A 31 5.94 38.36 50.00
N GLY A 32 6.06 39.63 50.39
CA GLY A 32 5.29 40.23 51.48
C GLY A 32 4.01 40.97 51.02
N ALA A 33 3.72 41.02 49.72
CA ALA A 33 2.50 41.64 49.19
C ALA A 33 1.32 40.70 49.37
N GLY A 34 0.34 41.12 50.18
CA GLY A 34 -0.88 40.38 50.48
C GLY A 34 -2.13 41.09 49.99
N ARG A 35 -3.23 40.88 50.72
CA ARG A 35 -4.54 41.44 50.40
C ARG A 35 -4.53 42.97 50.37
N GLU A 36 -3.85 43.63 51.30
CA GLU A 36 -3.86 45.10 51.42
C GLU A 36 -3.19 45.78 50.24
N VAL A 37 -2.07 45.21 49.76
CA VAL A 37 -1.39 45.67 48.54
C VAL A 37 -2.31 45.59 47.33
N VAL A 38 -3.02 44.48 47.14
CA VAL A 38 -3.97 44.34 46.02
C VAL A 38 -5.12 45.36 46.12
N VAL A 39 -5.66 45.60 47.33
CA VAL A 39 -6.69 46.63 47.55
C VAL A 39 -6.18 48.02 47.14
N GLU A 40 -4.95 48.36 47.53
CA GLU A 40 -4.37 49.66 47.20
C GLU A 40 -4.04 49.78 45.70
N VAL A 41 -3.63 48.69 45.02
CA VAL A 41 -3.48 48.67 43.56
C VAL A 41 -4.83 48.92 42.87
N VAL A 42 -5.91 48.28 43.33
CA VAL A 42 -7.27 48.53 42.81
C VAL A 42 -7.66 49.99 43.01
N SER A 43 -7.35 50.56 44.18
CA SER A 43 -7.57 51.98 44.47
C SER A 43 -6.83 52.89 43.50
N LEU A 44 -5.54 52.61 43.25
CA LEU A 44 -4.70 53.37 42.31
C LEU A 44 -5.20 53.31 40.86
N LEU A 45 -5.77 52.18 40.44
CA LEU A 45 -6.32 52.02 39.09
C LEU A 45 -7.67 52.76 38.92
N LYS A 46 -8.51 52.79 39.97
CA LYS A 46 -9.84 53.43 39.92
C LYS A 46 -9.80 54.95 40.20
N SER A 47 -8.89 55.40 41.06
CA SER A 47 -8.88 56.76 41.61
C SER A 47 -8.58 57.85 40.56
N PRO A 48 -9.26 59.01 40.62
CA PRO A 48 -8.90 60.20 39.82
C PRO A 48 -7.49 60.72 40.06
N THR A 49 -6.98 60.57 41.29
CA THR A 49 -5.62 60.98 41.68
C THR A 49 -4.61 59.84 41.57
N GLY A 50 -5.04 58.65 41.14
CA GLY A 50 -4.22 57.47 40.95
C GLY A 50 -3.45 57.46 39.62
N CYS A 51 -2.99 56.27 39.21
CA CYS A 51 -2.04 56.07 38.11
C CYS A 51 -2.67 56.12 36.71
N ARG A 52 -3.34 57.22 36.32
CA ARG A 52 -4.14 57.30 35.07
C ARG A 52 -3.38 57.19 33.74
N GLN A 53 -2.05 57.29 33.76
CA GLN A 53 -1.21 57.11 32.57
C GLN A 53 -0.50 55.74 32.56
N LEU A 54 -0.90 54.81 33.44
CA LEU A 54 -0.28 53.49 33.52
C LEU A 54 -0.49 52.72 32.20
N LEU A 55 0.61 52.23 31.66
CA LEU A 55 0.67 51.41 30.44
C LEU A 55 0.89 49.94 30.77
N SER A 56 1.69 49.65 31.81
CA SER A 56 2.03 48.29 32.23
C SER A 56 1.81 48.09 33.72
N LEU A 57 1.11 47.01 34.07
CA LEU A 57 0.92 46.53 35.44
C LEU A 57 1.45 45.11 35.55
N ASP A 58 2.40 44.89 36.45
CA ASP A 58 2.97 43.57 36.73
C ASP A 58 2.82 43.23 38.21
N LEU A 59 1.99 42.22 38.49
CA LEU A 59 1.70 41.68 39.81
C LEU A 59 2.12 40.20 39.92
N ASN A 60 3.09 39.77 39.11
CA ASN A 60 3.52 38.38 39.09
C ASN A 60 3.93 37.88 40.48
N ALA A 61 3.52 36.65 40.82
CA ALA A 61 3.77 36.00 42.11
C ALA A 61 3.21 36.76 43.34
N ILE A 62 2.19 37.60 43.16
CA ILE A 62 1.40 38.19 44.25
C ILE A 62 0.06 37.47 44.34
N ALA A 63 -0.28 36.89 45.49
CA ALA A 63 -1.56 36.21 45.66
C ALA A 63 -2.72 37.23 45.58
N VAL A 64 -3.59 37.07 44.60
CA VAL A 64 -4.82 37.84 44.44
C VAL A 64 -5.97 37.01 45.01
N PRO A 65 -6.54 37.38 46.18
CA PRO A 65 -7.70 36.67 46.71
C PRO A 65 -8.87 36.75 45.71
N GLY A 66 -9.62 35.66 45.54
CA GLY A 66 -10.74 35.60 44.58
C GLY A 66 -11.79 36.70 44.77
N SER A 67 -11.99 37.17 46.01
CA SER A 67 -12.88 38.30 46.33
C SER A 67 -12.42 39.65 45.77
N LEU A 68 -11.12 39.80 45.47
CA LEU A 68 -10.53 41.00 44.87
C LEU A 68 -10.21 40.82 43.39
N ALA A 69 -10.19 39.59 42.87
CA ALA A 69 -9.91 39.31 41.46
C ALA A 69 -10.87 40.05 40.53
N THR A 70 -12.18 40.01 40.81
CA THR A 70 -13.19 40.77 40.05
C THR A 70 -12.92 42.28 40.10
N ALA A 71 -12.70 42.83 41.30
CA ALA A 71 -12.46 44.27 41.45
C ALA A 71 -11.18 44.75 40.73
N LEU A 72 -10.14 43.92 40.70
CA LEU A 72 -8.89 44.17 39.98
C LEU A 72 -9.09 44.12 38.46
N CYS A 73 -9.72 43.06 37.96
CA CYS A 73 -9.98 42.89 36.53
C CYS A 73 -10.92 43.98 35.99
N GLU A 74 -11.97 44.35 36.72
CA GLU A 74 -12.83 45.49 36.39
C GLU A 74 -12.05 46.81 36.34
N ALA A 75 -11.19 47.05 37.34
CA ALA A 75 -10.37 48.26 37.39
C ALA A 75 -9.41 48.34 36.19
N ALA A 76 -8.76 47.22 35.87
CA ALA A 76 -7.87 47.10 34.72
C ALA A 76 -8.63 47.28 33.39
N ARG A 77 -9.83 46.70 33.26
CA ARG A 77 -10.69 46.84 32.08
C ARG A 77 -11.12 48.29 31.85
N ALA A 78 -11.49 49.01 32.91
CA ALA A 78 -11.92 50.40 32.84
C ALA A 78 -10.75 51.40 32.69
N HIS A 79 -9.50 50.94 32.86
CA HIS A 79 -8.35 51.84 32.85
C HIS A 79 -8.12 52.44 31.44
N PRO A 80 -7.97 53.77 31.31
CA PRO A 80 -8.00 54.45 30.02
C PRO A 80 -6.78 54.21 29.12
N THR A 81 -5.64 53.77 29.68
CA THR A 81 -4.37 53.65 28.94
C THR A 81 -3.66 52.30 29.10
N LEU A 82 -4.22 51.37 29.88
CA LEU A 82 -3.52 50.13 30.21
C LEU A 82 -3.40 49.22 28.98
N ARG A 83 -2.18 48.79 28.68
CA ARG A 83 -1.84 47.97 27.50
C ARG A 83 -1.26 46.61 27.86
N SER A 84 -0.54 46.51 28.99
CA SER A 84 0.08 45.27 29.44
C SER A 84 -0.32 44.95 30.86
N VAL A 85 -0.76 43.72 31.09
CA VAL A 85 -1.13 43.21 32.42
C VAL A 85 -0.49 41.84 32.62
N SER A 86 0.29 41.70 33.70
CA SER A 86 0.89 40.43 34.09
C SER A 86 0.37 39.99 35.46
N LEU A 87 -0.29 38.84 35.48
CA LEU A 87 -0.92 38.22 36.64
C LEU A 87 -0.46 36.77 36.81
N ALA A 88 0.78 36.44 36.43
CA ALA A 88 1.30 35.09 36.54
C ALA A 88 1.48 34.67 38.02
N SER A 89 1.20 33.41 38.34
CA SER A 89 1.31 32.87 39.71
C SER A 89 0.52 33.66 40.76
N THR A 90 -0.62 34.23 40.40
CA THR A 90 -1.44 35.06 41.31
C THR A 90 -2.55 34.29 42.01
N ARG A 91 -2.72 33.00 41.70
CA ARG A 91 -3.80 32.14 42.22
C ARG A 91 -5.18 32.75 41.98
N LEU A 92 -5.38 33.31 40.78
CA LEU A 92 -6.62 33.99 40.41
C LEU A 92 -7.89 33.19 40.73
N GLY A 93 -7.80 31.85 40.80
CA GLY A 93 -8.86 30.98 41.31
C GLY A 93 -9.56 30.21 40.19
N SER A 94 -10.23 29.12 40.56
CA SER A 94 -10.95 28.22 39.65
C SER A 94 -12.48 28.40 39.73
N ASP A 95 -12.96 29.35 40.53
CA ASP A 95 -14.39 29.56 40.78
C ASP A 95 -15.06 30.48 39.74
N ALA A 96 -16.39 30.53 39.77
CA ALA A 96 -17.18 31.28 38.79
C ALA A 96 -16.98 32.81 38.85
N ALA A 97 -16.51 33.36 39.98
CA ALA A 97 -16.16 34.77 40.12
C ALA A 97 -14.85 35.09 39.39
N SER A 98 -13.85 34.23 39.52
CA SER A 98 -12.55 34.37 38.86
C SER A 98 -12.67 34.19 37.34
N ARG A 99 -13.50 33.24 36.89
CA ARG A 99 -13.85 33.11 35.46
C ARG A 99 -14.42 34.40 34.89
N ARG A 100 -15.35 35.05 35.61
CA ARG A 100 -15.94 36.34 35.22
C ARG A 100 -14.88 37.44 35.18
N ALA A 101 -14.04 37.53 36.21
CA ALA A 101 -12.96 38.50 36.30
C ALA A 101 -12.01 38.41 35.09
N ILE A 102 -11.54 37.21 34.74
CA ILE A 102 -10.65 36.99 33.60
C ILE A 102 -11.33 37.39 32.29
N THR A 103 -12.61 37.01 32.11
CA THR A 103 -13.40 37.35 30.92
C THR A 103 -13.57 38.87 30.78
N GLU A 104 -13.80 39.57 31.88
CA GLU A 104 -13.90 41.03 31.88
C GLU A 104 -12.58 41.71 31.54
N LEU A 105 -11.46 41.22 32.08
CA LEU A 105 -10.13 41.72 31.75
C LEU A 105 -9.81 41.56 30.26
N LEU A 106 -10.13 40.41 29.68
CA LEU A 106 -9.97 40.14 28.24
C LEU A 106 -10.85 41.04 27.35
N GLY A 107 -11.94 41.59 27.91
CA GLY A 107 -12.80 42.58 27.28
C GLY A 107 -12.27 44.02 27.34
N ALA A 108 -11.03 44.24 27.81
CA ALA A 108 -10.40 45.56 27.85
C ALA A 108 -10.04 46.05 26.43
N ALA A 109 -10.55 47.22 26.04
CA ALA A 109 -10.49 47.71 24.65
C ALA A 109 -9.10 48.16 24.17
N LYS A 110 -8.09 48.26 25.06
CA LYS A 110 -6.73 48.71 24.74
C LYS A 110 -5.64 47.72 25.19
N LEU A 111 -6.05 46.58 25.73
CA LEU A 111 -5.11 45.58 26.22
C LEU A 111 -4.43 44.90 25.02
N GLU A 112 -3.11 44.98 24.98
CA GLU A 112 -2.25 44.46 23.91
C GLU A 112 -1.48 43.21 24.40
N SER A 113 -1.13 43.13 25.68
CA SER A 113 -0.38 42.02 26.27
C SER A 113 -1.00 41.55 27.59
N LEU A 114 -1.22 40.25 27.72
CA LEU A 114 -1.75 39.62 28.92
C LEU A 114 -0.95 38.37 29.29
N ASP A 115 -0.50 38.28 30.53
CA ASP A 115 0.13 37.10 31.10
C ASP A 115 -0.71 36.54 32.26
N LEU A 116 -1.23 35.33 32.07
CA LEU A 116 -2.00 34.58 33.08
C LEU A 116 -1.28 33.30 33.50
N SER A 117 0.01 33.15 33.21
CA SER A 117 0.75 31.90 33.40
C SER A 117 0.71 31.42 34.86
N TRP A 118 0.86 30.12 35.11
CA TRP A 118 0.95 29.53 36.46
C TRP A 118 -0.28 29.77 37.35
N ASN A 119 -1.50 29.80 36.78
CA ASN A 119 -2.74 30.03 37.52
C ASN A 119 -3.72 28.83 37.60
N CYS A 120 -3.33 27.64 37.13
CA CYS A 120 -4.06 26.37 37.37
C CYS A 120 -5.59 26.47 37.12
N PHE A 121 -5.97 26.70 35.87
CA PHE A 121 -7.34 26.88 35.43
C PHE A 121 -8.03 25.56 35.06
N PRO A 122 -9.34 25.42 35.38
CA PRO A 122 -10.18 24.34 34.89
C PRO A 122 -10.66 24.58 33.44
N LEU A 123 -11.29 23.57 32.84
CA LEU A 123 -11.79 23.58 31.46
C LEU A 123 -12.69 24.79 31.16
N GLU A 124 -13.62 25.13 32.06
CA GLU A 124 -14.62 26.18 31.85
C GLU A 124 -13.99 27.58 31.78
N VAL A 125 -12.85 27.76 32.45
CA VAL A 125 -12.08 29.00 32.39
C VAL A 125 -11.35 29.10 31.06
N PHE A 126 -10.72 28.03 30.58
CA PHE A 126 -10.10 28.01 29.24
C PHE A 126 -11.10 28.27 28.11
N GLN A 127 -12.30 27.69 28.18
CA GLN A 127 -13.39 27.99 27.24
C GLN A 127 -13.75 29.48 27.25
N SER A 128 -13.92 30.07 28.43
CA SER A 128 -14.28 31.49 28.58
C SER A 128 -13.16 32.42 28.08
N ILE A 129 -11.89 32.06 28.34
CA ILE A 129 -10.72 32.77 27.81
C ILE A 129 -10.77 32.74 26.28
N GLY A 130 -11.00 31.58 25.66
CA GLY A 130 -11.03 31.45 24.20
C GLY A 130 -12.13 32.30 23.56
N GLU A 131 -13.35 32.27 24.12
CA GLU A 131 -14.47 33.09 23.65
C GLU A 131 -14.21 34.59 23.80
N ALA A 132 -13.56 35.02 24.88
CA ALA A 132 -13.22 36.42 25.11
C ALA A 132 -12.09 36.90 24.21
N VAL A 133 -11.04 36.09 24.02
CA VAL A 133 -9.93 36.38 23.10
C VAL A 133 -10.45 36.51 21.67
N ASN A 134 -11.39 35.67 21.26
CA ASN A 134 -11.98 35.73 19.92
C ASN A 134 -12.75 37.05 19.66
N LYS A 135 -13.29 37.67 20.72
CA LYS A 135 -13.94 38.99 20.66
C LYS A 135 -12.96 40.17 20.79
N SER A 136 -11.73 39.91 21.24
CA SER A 136 -10.74 40.96 21.43
C SER A 136 -10.15 41.40 20.09
N LEU A 137 -10.14 42.71 19.85
CA LEU A 137 -9.59 43.31 18.64
C LEU A 137 -8.17 43.89 18.84
N THR A 138 -7.67 43.93 20.08
CA THR A 138 -6.40 44.58 20.42
C THR A 138 -5.35 43.66 21.01
N LEU A 139 -5.74 42.51 21.58
CA LEU A 139 -4.82 41.61 22.26
C LEU A 139 -3.87 40.95 21.25
N GLN A 140 -2.58 41.25 21.35
CA GLN A 140 -1.52 40.77 20.47
C GLN A 140 -0.66 39.70 21.12
N HIS A 141 -0.50 39.74 22.44
CA HIS A 141 0.37 38.83 23.18
C HIS A 141 -0.39 38.17 24.32
N LEU A 142 -0.49 36.84 24.31
CA LEU A 142 -1.15 36.07 25.36
C LEU A 142 -0.24 34.97 25.88
N ARG A 143 0.02 34.96 27.19
CA ARG A 143 0.74 33.88 27.87
C ARG A 143 -0.17 33.09 28.79
N LEU A 144 -0.23 31.79 28.56
CA LEU A 144 -0.98 30.81 29.35
C LEU A 144 -0.05 29.66 29.78
N SER A 145 1.24 29.92 30.00
CA SER A 145 2.21 28.88 30.36
C SER A 145 1.85 28.24 31.71
N ASN A 146 1.90 26.91 31.79
CA ASN A 146 1.57 26.14 32.99
C ASN A 146 0.24 26.54 33.67
N CYS A 147 -0.79 26.73 32.86
CA CYS A 147 -2.13 27.08 33.33
C CYS A 147 -3.03 25.87 33.54
N THR A 148 -2.60 24.66 33.20
CA THR A 148 -3.45 23.46 33.26
C THR A 148 -3.36 22.79 34.63
N GLY A 149 -4.49 22.65 35.34
CA GLY A 149 -4.49 22.11 36.70
C GLY A 149 -4.35 20.59 36.79
N CYS A 150 -5.25 19.85 36.15
CA CYS A 150 -5.22 18.39 36.03
C CYS A 150 -5.84 17.96 34.69
N ARG A 151 -5.53 16.75 34.21
CA ARG A 151 -6.16 16.22 33.00
C ARG A 151 -7.66 16.03 33.25
N ALA A 152 -8.49 16.39 32.27
CA ALA A 152 -9.93 16.16 32.36
C ALA A 152 -10.24 14.65 32.40
N ALA A 153 -11.42 14.26 32.86
CA ALA A 153 -11.86 12.86 32.90
C ALA A 153 -11.81 12.16 31.52
N LEU A 154 -11.83 12.93 30.43
CA LEU A 154 -11.74 12.48 29.04
C LEU A 154 -10.30 12.35 28.51
N GLY A 155 -9.28 12.51 29.35
CA GLY A 155 -7.87 12.40 28.96
C GLY A 155 -7.30 13.59 28.16
N GLU A 156 -8.13 14.57 27.79
CA GLU A 156 -7.69 15.82 27.14
C GLU A 156 -7.18 16.86 28.16
N ALA A 157 -6.20 17.66 27.74
CA ALA A 157 -5.76 18.81 28.51
C ALA A 157 -6.82 19.93 28.43
N PRO A 158 -7.25 20.54 29.55
CA PRO A 158 -8.19 21.67 29.56
C PRO A 158 -7.94 22.78 28.53
N CYS A 159 -6.67 23.06 28.21
CA CYS A 159 -6.28 24.06 27.22
C CYS A 159 -6.70 23.73 25.77
N THR A 160 -7.07 22.49 25.43
CA THR A 160 -7.61 22.15 24.10
C THR A 160 -8.95 22.84 23.83
N SER A 161 -9.75 23.06 24.87
CA SER A 161 -11.01 23.80 24.75
C SER A 161 -10.80 25.27 24.41
N PHE A 162 -9.72 25.88 24.91
CA PHE A 162 -9.32 27.23 24.51
C PHE A 162 -8.97 27.27 23.01
N LEU A 163 -8.17 26.31 22.53
CA LEU A 163 -7.78 26.20 21.13
C LEU A 163 -9.00 26.08 20.21
N GLU A 164 -9.99 25.28 20.57
CA GLU A 164 -11.20 25.15 19.77
C GLU A 164 -12.01 26.46 19.70
N LYS A 165 -12.09 27.22 20.79
CA LYS A 165 -12.86 28.48 20.83
C LYS A 165 -12.22 29.65 20.08
N ILE A 166 -10.89 29.62 19.89
CA ILE A 166 -10.18 30.62 19.08
C ILE A 166 -10.19 30.30 17.59
N ALA A 167 -10.63 29.10 17.19
CA ALA A 167 -10.66 28.70 15.79
C ALA A 167 -11.49 29.69 14.95
N GLY A 168 -10.93 30.11 13.82
CA GLY A 168 -11.60 31.02 12.88
C GLY A 168 -11.70 32.48 13.29
N GLY A 169 -11.06 32.90 14.39
CA GLY A 169 -11.02 34.32 14.78
C GLY A 169 -9.76 34.72 15.53
N ALA A 170 -9.88 35.55 16.56
CA ALA A 170 -8.75 36.12 17.33
C ALA A 170 -7.66 36.80 16.47
N SER A 171 -8.04 37.43 15.36
CA SER A 171 -7.11 37.90 14.31
C SER A 171 -6.04 38.90 14.75
N ALA A 172 -6.21 39.56 15.90
CA ALA A 172 -5.23 40.49 16.45
C ALA A 172 -4.03 39.78 17.11
N LEU A 173 -4.17 38.51 17.49
CA LEU A 173 -3.16 37.76 18.24
C LEU A 173 -1.94 37.48 17.38
N LYS A 174 -0.76 37.88 17.86
CA LYS A 174 0.54 37.71 17.20
C LYS A 174 1.44 36.69 17.89
N THR A 175 1.38 36.59 19.22
CA THR A 175 2.18 35.63 19.98
C THR A 175 1.33 34.89 21.00
N LEU A 176 1.47 33.57 21.05
CA LEU A 176 0.75 32.70 21.97
C LEU A 176 1.72 31.76 22.68
N ASP A 177 1.67 31.74 24.02
CA ASP A 177 2.43 30.81 24.84
C ASP A 177 1.50 29.81 25.54
N LEU A 178 1.64 28.54 25.16
CA LEU A 178 0.96 27.36 25.70
C LEU A 178 1.95 26.34 26.28
N SER A 179 3.17 26.76 26.61
CA SER A 179 4.18 25.87 27.22
C SER A 179 3.69 25.23 28.52
N ALA A 180 4.14 24.01 28.81
CA ALA A 180 3.83 23.27 30.03
C ALA A 180 2.32 23.11 30.35
N ASN A 181 1.47 22.89 29.34
CA ASN A 181 0.01 22.74 29.52
C ASN A 181 -0.50 21.31 29.34
N LEU A 182 0.38 20.31 29.46
CA LEU A 182 0.06 18.89 29.31
C LEU A 182 -0.57 18.55 27.95
N LEU A 183 -0.31 19.35 26.91
CA LEU A 183 -0.72 19.03 25.54
C LEU A 183 -0.05 17.73 25.11
N ASN A 184 -0.83 16.86 24.47
CA ASN A 184 -0.37 15.62 23.87
C ASN A 184 -0.55 15.66 22.34
N SER A 185 -0.31 14.54 21.66
CA SER A 185 -0.53 14.40 20.22
C SER A 185 -1.95 14.80 19.79
N ALA A 186 -2.97 14.46 20.57
CA ALA A 186 -4.36 14.83 20.31
C ALA A 186 -4.59 16.34 20.46
N GLY A 187 -4.00 16.98 21.48
CA GLY A 187 -4.04 18.43 21.65
C GLY A 187 -3.34 19.18 20.52
N ALA A 188 -2.25 18.64 19.97
CA ALA A 188 -1.57 19.19 18.80
C ALA A 188 -2.43 19.15 17.53
N LEU A 189 -3.27 18.13 17.35
CA LEU A 189 -4.23 18.08 16.24
C LEU A 189 -5.30 19.18 16.36
N VAL A 190 -5.82 19.41 17.57
CA VAL A 190 -6.76 20.52 17.83
C VAL A 190 -6.10 21.86 17.56
N LEU A 191 -4.85 22.02 17.96
CA LEU A 191 -4.06 23.23 17.70
C LEU A 191 -3.88 23.46 16.20
N GLU A 192 -3.48 22.43 15.45
CA GLU A 192 -3.36 22.49 13.99
C GLU A 192 -4.69 22.90 13.35
N ASP A 193 -5.79 22.25 13.71
CA ASP A 193 -7.12 22.57 13.17
C ASP A 193 -7.53 24.03 13.42
N ALA A 194 -7.32 24.52 14.66
CA ALA A 194 -7.70 25.85 15.09
C ALA A 194 -6.88 26.96 14.40
N LEU A 195 -5.59 26.74 14.18
CA LEU A 195 -4.65 27.77 13.72
C LEU A 195 -4.35 27.73 12.22
N GLU A 196 -4.80 26.71 11.48
CA GLU A 196 -4.46 26.49 10.06
C GLU A 196 -4.71 27.72 9.17
N ARG A 197 -5.75 28.51 9.44
CA ARG A 197 -6.10 29.75 8.70
C ARG A 197 -5.89 31.02 9.51
N HIS A 198 -5.19 30.94 10.63
CA HIS A 198 -4.96 32.09 11.49
C HIS A 198 -3.84 32.97 10.91
N ALA A 199 -4.21 34.02 10.18
CA ALA A 199 -3.27 34.88 9.45
C ALA A 199 -2.39 35.78 10.34
N GLY A 200 -2.84 36.09 11.57
CA GLY A 200 -2.18 37.08 12.44
C GLY A 200 -1.06 36.53 13.34
N LEU A 201 -1.10 35.23 13.67
CA LEU A 201 -0.23 34.63 14.68
C LEU A 201 1.14 34.36 14.04
N GLN A 202 2.21 34.88 14.64
CA GLN A 202 3.58 34.82 14.12
C GLN A 202 4.47 33.93 14.97
N GLU A 203 4.25 33.89 16.28
CA GLU A 203 5.05 33.12 17.23
C GLU A 203 4.15 32.24 18.12
N LEU A 204 4.55 30.97 18.27
CA LEU A 204 3.87 30.01 19.11
C LEU A 204 4.89 29.30 20.01
N ASN A 205 4.62 29.22 21.31
CA ASN A 205 5.39 28.40 22.22
C ASN A 205 4.53 27.23 22.73
N VAL A 206 4.97 26.01 22.46
CA VAL A 206 4.38 24.75 22.93
C VAL A 206 5.40 23.87 23.64
N SER A 207 6.52 24.43 24.09
CA SER A 207 7.57 23.66 24.79
C SER A 207 7.07 23.01 26.08
N GLN A 208 7.79 21.98 26.54
CA GLN A 208 7.47 21.21 27.75
C GLN A 208 6.07 20.57 27.72
N ASN A 209 5.62 20.12 26.54
CA ASN A 209 4.38 19.38 26.36
C ASN A 209 4.67 17.98 25.79
N SER A 210 3.93 16.95 26.19
CA SER A 210 4.16 15.57 25.77
C SER A 210 3.58 15.26 24.38
N LEU A 211 4.02 15.98 23.34
CA LEU A 211 3.46 15.91 21.99
C LEU A 211 3.80 14.61 21.26
N GLY A 212 5.03 14.10 21.45
CA GLY A 212 5.57 12.97 20.69
C GLY A 212 5.67 13.23 19.18
N THR A 213 6.04 12.20 18.41
CA THR A 213 6.23 12.33 16.95
C THR A 213 4.95 12.76 16.22
N THR A 214 3.80 12.20 16.58
CA THR A 214 2.50 12.53 15.95
C THR A 214 2.09 13.96 16.23
N GLY A 215 2.29 14.46 17.45
CA GLY A 215 2.03 15.85 17.77
C GLY A 215 2.97 16.79 17.02
N LEU A 216 4.27 16.50 17.02
CA LEU A 216 5.27 17.27 16.27
C LEU A 216 4.96 17.32 14.76
N ARG A 217 4.42 16.25 14.16
CA ARG A 217 3.95 16.28 12.76
C ARG A 217 2.89 17.35 12.54
N SER A 218 1.87 17.40 13.40
CA SER A 218 0.77 18.37 13.32
C SER A 218 1.29 19.80 13.43
N ILE A 219 2.19 20.01 14.39
CA ILE A 219 2.84 21.29 14.65
C ILE A 219 3.72 21.75 13.48
N LEU A 220 4.56 20.87 12.95
CA LEU A 220 5.41 21.21 11.80
C LEU A 220 4.58 21.48 10.56
N ARG A 221 3.52 20.69 10.27
CA ARG A 221 2.61 20.96 9.14
C ARG A 221 1.99 22.34 9.25
N LEU A 222 1.56 22.74 10.44
CA LEU A 222 1.05 24.10 10.68
C LEU A 222 2.11 25.17 10.36
N LEU A 223 3.35 24.98 10.81
CA LEU A 223 4.46 25.89 10.49
C LEU A 223 4.74 25.94 8.98
N GLY A 224 4.70 24.78 8.32
CA GLY A 224 4.91 24.60 6.88
C GLY A 224 3.76 25.08 6.00
N SER A 225 2.58 25.34 6.57
CA SER A 225 1.39 25.74 5.83
C SER A 225 1.41 27.22 5.46
N ASP A 226 1.14 27.52 4.19
CA ASP A 226 1.03 28.89 3.67
C ASP A 226 -0.25 29.61 4.10
N SER A 227 -1.27 28.89 4.56
CA SER A 227 -2.52 29.49 5.04
C SER A 227 -2.40 30.07 6.45
N CYS A 228 -1.34 29.74 7.19
CA CYS A 228 -1.09 30.19 8.55
C CYS A 228 -0.01 31.29 8.58
N GLY A 229 -0.19 32.31 9.42
CA GLY A 229 0.77 33.41 9.59
C GLY A 229 2.07 33.03 10.32
N LEU A 230 2.15 31.82 10.87
CA LEU A 230 3.20 31.40 11.80
C LEU A 230 4.59 31.43 11.15
N GLN A 231 5.57 31.98 11.87
CA GLN A 231 6.96 32.15 11.40
C GLN A 231 7.97 31.52 12.34
N SER A 232 7.66 31.42 13.63
CA SER A 232 8.53 30.84 14.64
C SER A 232 7.73 29.93 15.56
N ILE A 233 8.36 28.83 15.98
CA ILE A 233 7.79 27.93 16.96
C ILE A 233 8.85 27.43 17.93
N ASP A 234 8.49 27.40 19.21
CA ASP A 234 9.23 26.66 20.22
C ASP A 234 8.46 25.39 20.59
N CYS A 235 9.12 24.25 20.43
CA CYS A 235 8.63 22.92 20.78
C CYS A 235 9.74 22.10 21.44
N SER A 236 10.62 22.77 22.18
CA SER A 236 11.63 22.13 23.03
C SER A 236 10.98 21.24 24.11
N ASP A 237 11.69 20.20 24.54
CA ASP A 237 11.23 19.26 25.57
C ASP A 237 9.88 18.60 25.27
N CYS A 238 9.57 18.38 23.98
CA CYS A 238 8.32 17.75 23.54
C CYS A 238 8.42 16.24 23.26
N ALA A 239 9.58 15.65 23.56
CA ALA A 239 9.95 14.28 23.20
C ALA A 239 9.19 13.20 23.97
N SER A 240 8.78 13.48 25.21
CA SER A 240 8.04 12.52 26.02
C SER A 240 6.69 12.20 25.38
N CYS A 241 6.54 11.01 24.79
CA CYS A 241 5.24 10.38 24.79
C CYS A 241 4.96 10.00 26.24
N GLY A 242 3.76 10.26 26.75
CA GLY A 242 3.30 9.66 28.01
C GLY A 242 3.06 8.16 27.85
N GLU A 243 4.05 7.42 27.35
CA GLU A 243 4.12 5.96 27.39
C GLU A 243 4.57 5.53 28.79
N GLU A 244 3.63 5.59 29.75
CA GLU A 244 3.63 4.54 30.74
C GLU A 244 3.28 3.24 30.01
N GLY A 245 4.30 2.48 29.63
CA GLY A 245 4.19 1.08 29.24
C GLY A 245 3.76 0.82 27.79
N GLY A 246 4.75 0.54 26.95
CA GLY A 246 4.57 -0.47 25.91
C GLY A 246 4.23 -1.81 26.57
N SER A 247 2.94 -2.04 26.80
CA SER A 247 2.36 -3.37 26.97
C SER A 247 1.26 -3.54 25.94
N GLU A 248 1.45 -4.55 25.09
CA GLU A 248 0.41 -5.23 24.33
C GLU A 248 -0.90 -5.27 25.15
N GLY A 249 -1.97 -4.66 24.63
CA GLY A 249 -3.33 -4.87 25.12
C GLY A 249 -3.90 -3.94 26.22
N GLY A 250 -3.23 -2.86 26.63
CA GLY A 250 -3.70 -2.00 27.73
C GLY A 250 -4.12 -0.56 27.36
N SER A 251 -5.43 -0.27 27.41
CA SER A 251 -6.07 1.07 27.38
C SER A 251 -6.13 1.85 26.05
N THR A 252 -6.63 1.20 25.00
CA THR A 252 -7.19 1.87 23.80
C THR A 252 -8.52 2.61 24.06
N LEU A 253 -9.09 2.51 25.27
CA LEU A 253 -10.42 3.06 25.59
C LEU A 253 -10.41 4.56 25.95
N LEU A 254 -9.27 5.10 26.37
CA LEU A 254 -9.16 6.50 26.81
C LEU A 254 -8.68 7.46 25.69
N ALA A 255 -7.96 6.98 24.68
CA ALA A 255 -7.54 7.78 23.54
C ALA A 255 -8.58 7.64 22.40
N GLY A 256 -9.17 8.75 21.93
CA GLY A 256 -10.16 8.72 20.84
C GLY A 256 -9.55 8.35 19.49
N SER A 257 -10.36 7.89 18.54
CA SER A 257 -9.89 7.57 17.17
C SER A 257 -9.21 8.77 16.50
N GLY A 258 -9.60 10.01 16.84
CA GLY A 258 -8.97 11.24 16.38
C GLY A 258 -7.51 11.40 16.84
N SER A 259 -7.10 10.76 17.94
CA SER A 259 -5.69 10.75 18.39
C SER A 259 -4.75 9.96 17.46
N HIS A 260 -5.32 9.09 16.61
CA HIS A 260 -4.61 8.31 15.60
C HIS A 260 -4.75 8.91 14.19
N PHE A 261 -5.33 10.10 14.05
CA PHE A 261 -5.46 10.77 12.76
C PHE A 261 -4.09 11.03 12.12
N ASN A 262 -3.96 10.64 10.84
CA ASN A 262 -2.77 10.88 10.04
C ASN A 262 -3.15 11.58 8.74
N ALA A 263 -2.81 12.87 8.58
CA ALA A 263 -3.16 13.59 7.36
C ALA A 263 -2.48 13.07 6.08
N ALA A 264 -1.34 12.36 6.19
CA ALA A 264 -0.67 11.75 5.05
C ALA A 264 -1.35 10.44 4.60
N ASN A 265 -2.06 9.77 5.51
CA ASN A 265 -2.91 8.63 5.19
C ASN A 265 -4.24 8.68 5.99
N PRO A 266 -5.18 9.53 5.58
CA PRO A 266 -6.36 9.88 6.37
C PRO A 266 -7.59 9.01 6.06
N CYS A 267 -7.45 7.95 5.25
CA CYS A 267 -8.59 7.09 4.91
C CYS A 267 -8.53 5.76 5.67
N GLY A 268 -9.69 5.28 6.10
CA GLY A 268 -9.86 4.16 7.01
C GLY A 268 -11.16 4.27 7.80
N ARG A 269 -11.39 3.34 8.73
CA ARG A 269 -12.55 3.33 9.63
C ARG A 269 -12.30 4.24 10.83
N TYR A 270 -13.19 5.20 11.05
CA TYR A 270 -13.15 6.13 12.18
C TYR A 270 -14.25 5.85 13.18
N GLU A 271 -13.92 5.97 14.47
CA GLU A 271 -14.87 5.95 15.59
C GLU A 271 -14.68 7.22 16.44
N LEU A 272 -15.41 8.27 16.09
CA LEU A 272 -15.25 9.61 16.64
C LEU A 272 -16.29 9.87 17.74
N ASP A 273 -15.85 10.28 18.94
CA ASP A 273 -16.72 10.74 20.01
C ASP A 273 -16.69 12.27 20.05
N PHE A 274 -17.77 12.90 19.58
CA PHE A 274 -17.84 14.35 19.50
C PHE A 274 -17.93 15.06 20.84
N SER A 275 -17.93 14.36 21.98
CA SER A 275 -17.63 15.00 23.26
C SER A 275 -16.17 15.45 23.37
N ARG A 276 -15.26 14.84 22.59
CA ARG A 276 -13.81 15.09 22.60
C ARG A 276 -13.41 16.09 21.53
N SER A 277 -12.56 17.04 21.89
CA SER A 277 -12.13 18.12 21.00
C SER A 277 -11.26 17.59 19.86
N CYS A 278 -10.44 16.58 20.11
CA CYS A 278 -9.58 15.96 19.10
C CYS A 278 -10.36 15.22 18.01
N ASP A 279 -11.46 14.55 18.36
CA ASP A 279 -12.30 13.82 17.41
C ASP A 279 -13.07 14.79 16.51
N ARG A 280 -13.55 15.91 17.08
CA ARG A 280 -14.10 17.04 16.32
C ARG A 280 -13.06 17.63 15.36
N ALA A 281 -11.84 17.86 15.83
CA ALA A 281 -10.73 18.36 14.99
C ALA A 281 -10.37 17.38 13.86
N ALA A 282 -10.33 16.08 14.12
CA ALA A 282 -10.11 15.05 13.11
C ALA A 282 -11.18 15.13 12.01
N LEU A 283 -12.47 15.23 12.37
CA LEU A 283 -13.55 15.37 11.40
C LEU A 283 -13.41 16.64 10.55
N ARG A 284 -13.04 17.78 11.16
CA ARG A 284 -12.78 19.02 10.41
C ARG A 284 -11.60 18.86 9.44
N GLN A 285 -10.55 18.15 9.82
CA GLN A 285 -9.42 17.83 8.93
C GLN A 285 -9.85 16.94 7.75
N LEU A 286 -10.75 15.97 7.98
CA LEU A 286 -11.35 15.18 6.91
C LEU A 286 -12.18 16.06 5.94
N TYR A 287 -12.98 17.00 6.44
CA TYR A 287 -13.69 17.95 5.57
C TYR A 287 -12.75 18.88 4.78
N LYS A 288 -11.66 19.34 5.40
CA LYS A 288 -10.62 20.13 4.70
C LYS A 288 -9.96 19.31 3.59
N LEU A 289 -9.76 18.01 3.80
CA LEU A 289 -9.29 17.12 2.74
C LEU A 289 -10.33 16.95 1.62
N CYS A 290 -11.61 16.75 1.95
CA CYS A 290 -12.69 16.74 0.96
C CYS A 290 -12.67 18.02 0.11
N GLN A 291 -12.50 19.19 0.74
CA GLN A 291 -12.36 20.47 0.04
C GLN A 291 -11.16 20.51 -0.91
N ARG A 292 -9.97 20.06 -0.47
CA ARG A 292 -8.77 19.97 -1.31
C ARG A 292 -8.95 19.01 -2.49
N ALA A 293 -9.61 17.88 -2.24
CA ALA A 293 -9.95 16.85 -3.21
C ALA A 293 -11.21 17.17 -4.05
N ARG A 294 -11.82 18.36 -3.88
CA ARG A 294 -13.09 18.76 -4.53
C ARG A 294 -14.17 17.66 -4.46
N LEU A 295 -14.22 16.95 -3.35
CA LEU A 295 -15.13 15.85 -3.08
C LEU A 295 -16.21 16.32 -2.10
N ALA A 296 -17.48 16.06 -2.40
CA ALA A 296 -18.55 16.29 -1.44
C ALA A 296 -18.38 15.31 -0.25
N PRO A 297 -18.46 15.76 1.01
CA PRO A 297 -18.31 14.89 2.17
C PRO A 297 -19.23 13.66 2.16
N ASP A 298 -20.48 13.79 1.69
CA ASP A 298 -21.43 12.66 1.60
C ASP A 298 -20.97 11.53 0.67
N LYS A 299 -20.05 11.82 -0.27
CA LYS A 299 -19.43 10.78 -1.13
C LYS A 299 -18.15 10.19 -0.53
N ALA A 300 -17.57 10.86 0.47
CA ALA A 300 -16.33 10.47 1.12
C ALA A 300 -16.57 9.55 2.33
N PHE A 301 -17.67 9.73 3.05
CA PHE A 301 -18.07 8.89 4.17
C PHE A 301 -19.00 7.76 3.72
N ARG A 302 -18.69 6.52 4.13
CA ARG A 302 -19.46 5.30 3.86
C ARG A 302 -19.70 4.53 5.16
N ASP A 303 -20.68 3.63 5.14
CA ASP A 303 -21.00 2.74 6.28
C ASP A 303 -21.18 3.52 7.59
N GLN A 304 -21.89 4.64 7.50
CA GLN A 304 -22.02 5.62 8.56
C GLN A 304 -23.13 5.26 9.56
N GLU A 305 -22.78 5.30 10.83
CA GLU A 305 -23.69 5.18 11.97
C GLU A 305 -23.42 6.32 12.95
N PHE A 306 -24.45 7.09 13.31
CA PHE A 306 -24.35 8.17 14.29
C PHE A 306 -25.37 7.98 15.42
N SER A 307 -24.91 8.11 16.67
CA SER A 307 -25.71 7.74 17.85
C SER A 307 -26.95 8.61 18.09
N GLU A 308 -26.99 9.83 17.53
CA GLU A 308 -28.10 10.78 17.72
C GLU A 308 -28.97 10.95 16.47
N GLY A 309 -28.97 9.95 15.57
CA GLY A 309 -29.79 9.91 14.35
C GLY A 309 -28.97 10.10 13.07
N PRO A 310 -29.56 10.59 11.96
CA PRO A 310 -28.82 10.81 10.72
C PRO A 310 -27.93 12.06 10.83
N LEU A 311 -26.62 11.89 10.68
CA LEU A 311 -25.67 13.00 10.61
C LEU A 311 -25.61 13.56 9.19
N SER A 312 -25.91 14.85 9.03
CA SER A 312 -25.73 15.60 7.77
C SER A 312 -24.35 16.25 7.75
N HIS A 313 -23.59 16.05 6.68
CA HIS A 313 -22.31 16.74 6.51
C HIS A 313 -22.50 18.15 5.91
N PRO A 314 -21.72 19.14 6.35
CA PRO A 314 -21.72 20.47 5.76
C PRO A 314 -21.09 20.50 4.36
N SER A 315 -21.65 21.32 3.46
CA SER A 315 -21.10 21.48 2.09
C SER A 315 -19.91 22.45 2.01
N ALA A 316 -19.75 23.34 3.00
CA ALA A 316 -18.70 24.34 3.06
C ALA A 316 -18.35 24.71 4.50
N ALA A 317 -17.17 25.30 4.69
CA ALA A 317 -16.77 25.87 5.96
C ALA A 317 -17.65 27.08 6.34
N GLY A 318 -17.89 27.25 7.63
CA GLY A 318 -18.62 28.40 8.18
C GLY A 318 -17.75 29.66 8.30
N SER A 319 -18.21 30.61 9.12
CA SER A 319 -17.48 31.86 9.40
C SER A 319 -16.06 31.59 9.90
N GLY A 320 -15.07 32.31 9.39
CA GLY A 320 -13.67 32.14 9.79
C GLY A 320 -13.00 30.88 9.22
N GLY A 321 -13.66 30.14 8.33
CA GLY A 321 -13.10 28.94 7.70
C GLY A 321 -13.11 27.69 8.59
N VAL A 322 -13.91 27.70 9.67
CA VAL A 322 -14.12 26.55 10.57
C VAL A 322 -15.28 25.71 10.08
N TRP A 323 -15.10 24.40 10.02
CA TRP A 323 -16.17 23.48 9.61
C TRP A 323 -17.10 23.19 10.80
N PRO A 324 -18.43 23.34 10.61
CA PRO A 324 -19.39 23.01 11.65
C PRO A 324 -19.39 21.49 11.88
N VAL A 325 -19.34 21.08 13.14
CA VAL A 325 -19.36 19.69 13.60
C VAL A 325 -20.25 19.62 14.84
N PRO A 326 -20.92 18.48 15.13
CA PRO A 326 -21.68 18.33 16.36
C PRO A 326 -20.78 18.44 17.61
N ASP A 327 -21.37 18.88 18.72
CA ASP A 327 -20.71 18.97 20.02
C ASP A 327 -20.90 17.71 20.89
N SER A 328 -21.74 16.76 20.45
CA SER A 328 -22.05 15.49 21.12
C SER A 328 -22.38 14.38 20.12
N GLY A 329 -22.40 13.15 20.62
CA GLY A 329 -22.70 11.94 19.85
C GLY A 329 -21.47 11.21 19.33
N LYS A 330 -21.66 9.94 18.93
CA LYS A 330 -20.60 9.07 18.42
C LYS A 330 -20.85 8.74 16.95
N LEU A 331 -19.86 8.98 16.11
CA LEU A 331 -19.87 8.67 14.68
C LEU A 331 -18.94 7.49 14.41
N GLN A 332 -19.48 6.44 13.80
CA GLN A 332 -18.68 5.40 13.15
C GLN A 332 -18.86 5.53 11.65
N ALA A 333 -17.77 5.67 10.89
CA ALA A 333 -17.82 5.76 9.44
C ALA A 333 -16.50 5.36 8.80
N THR A 334 -16.55 4.85 7.57
CA THR A 334 -15.38 4.61 6.74
C THR A 334 -15.16 5.83 5.85
N PHE A 335 -14.04 6.52 6.02
CA PHE A 335 -13.69 7.67 5.19
C PHE A 335 -12.78 7.26 4.04
N GLY A 336 -13.00 7.82 2.84
CA GLY A 336 -12.22 7.56 1.64
C GLY A 336 -12.30 8.66 0.59
N ILE A 337 -11.21 8.88 -0.15
CA ILE A 337 -11.12 9.88 -1.24
C ILE A 337 -11.23 9.28 -2.64
N GLU A 338 -11.43 7.96 -2.74
CA GLU A 338 -11.42 7.18 -3.98
C GLU A 338 -12.36 7.75 -5.03
N ALA A 339 -13.54 8.23 -4.62
CA ALA A 339 -14.55 8.77 -5.52
C ALA A 339 -14.07 10.02 -6.30
N ALA A 340 -13.07 10.76 -5.80
CA ALA A 340 -12.49 11.91 -6.50
C ALA A 340 -11.29 11.54 -7.38
N LEU A 341 -10.56 10.46 -7.06
CA LEU A 341 -9.28 10.15 -7.69
C LEU A 341 -9.37 10.01 -9.23
N PRO A 342 -10.39 9.36 -9.83
CA PRO A 342 -10.47 9.22 -11.28
C PRO A 342 -10.63 10.53 -12.04
N ASP A 343 -11.19 11.58 -11.43
CA ASP A 343 -11.36 12.88 -12.09
C ASP A 343 -10.09 13.73 -12.05
N TYR A 344 -9.28 13.57 -11.00
CA TYR A 344 -7.97 14.18 -10.89
C TYR A 344 -6.90 13.42 -11.69
N PHE A 345 -7.03 12.11 -11.72
CA PHE A 345 -6.05 11.17 -12.26
C PHE A 345 -6.79 10.13 -13.11
N PRO A 346 -7.19 10.49 -14.33
CA PRO A 346 -7.86 9.57 -15.23
C PRO A 346 -6.93 8.40 -15.55
N ALA A 347 -7.53 7.28 -15.98
CA ALA A 347 -6.79 6.17 -16.55
C ALA A 347 -5.83 6.68 -17.64
N PRO A 348 -4.60 6.15 -17.72
CA PRO A 348 -3.71 6.48 -18.82
C PRO A 348 -4.43 6.24 -20.15
N LYS A 349 -4.34 7.21 -21.08
CA LYS A 349 -4.89 7.07 -22.43
C LYS A 349 -4.22 5.88 -23.12
N ALA A 350 -4.85 5.34 -24.17
CA ALA A 350 -4.42 4.15 -24.90
C ALA A 350 -3.11 4.31 -25.72
N SER A 351 -2.10 5.01 -25.19
CA SER A 351 -0.74 5.04 -25.70
C SER A 351 0.22 4.47 -24.65
N ALA A 352 1.16 3.65 -25.10
CA ALA A 352 2.11 2.99 -24.21
C ALA A 352 3.02 3.97 -23.44
N GLU A 353 3.33 5.14 -24.01
CA GLU A 353 4.07 6.21 -23.33
C GLU A 353 3.30 6.80 -22.14
N ALA A 354 1.97 6.84 -22.21
CA ALA A 354 1.14 7.31 -21.10
C ALA A 354 1.08 6.26 -19.97
N GLU A 355 1.10 4.96 -20.31
CA GLU A 355 1.13 3.88 -19.32
C GLU A 355 2.46 3.79 -18.57
N SER A 356 3.59 4.06 -19.23
CA SER A 356 4.93 3.90 -18.64
C SER A 356 5.29 4.94 -17.57
N THR A 357 4.40 5.90 -17.30
CA THR A 357 4.61 6.95 -16.29
C THR A 357 3.39 7.24 -15.42
N ALA A 358 2.31 6.46 -15.56
CA ALA A 358 1.03 6.75 -14.93
C ALA A 358 1.08 6.67 -13.40
N GLY A 359 1.63 5.57 -12.86
CA GLY A 359 1.74 5.35 -11.42
C GLY A 359 2.66 6.36 -10.75
N ARG A 360 3.82 6.65 -11.36
CA ARG A 360 4.77 7.67 -10.88
C ARG A 360 4.15 9.07 -10.89
N SER A 361 3.45 9.42 -11.98
CA SER A 361 2.77 10.71 -12.10
C SER A 361 1.66 10.85 -11.07
N PHE A 362 0.87 9.80 -10.85
CA PHE A 362 -0.15 9.77 -9.80
C PHE A 362 0.46 9.99 -8.42
N LEU A 363 1.46 9.18 -8.02
CA LEU A 363 2.09 9.29 -6.71
C LEU A 363 2.74 10.66 -6.50
N ARG A 364 3.42 11.20 -7.50
CA ARG A 364 4.00 12.54 -7.47
C ARG A 364 2.93 13.59 -7.14
N ARG A 365 1.76 13.53 -7.77
CA ARG A 365 0.71 14.54 -7.56
C ARG A 365 -0.06 14.31 -6.27
N CYS A 366 -0.44 13.07 -5.98
CA CYS A 366 -1.21 12.68 -4.80
C CYS A 366 -0.41 12.91 -3.51
N LEU A 367 0.84 12.44 -3.47
CA LEU A 367 1.70 12.59 -2.30
C LEU A 367 2.51 13.90 -2.34
N GLY A 368 2.75 14.50 -3.50
CA GLY A 368 3.68 15.63 -3.61
C GLY A 368 3.07 17.00 -3.94
N GLU A 369 2.02 17.08 -4.75
CA GLU A 369 1.47 18.38 -5.18
C GLU A 369 0.40 18.93 -4.21
N GLY A 370 0.50 18.59 -2.92
CA GLY A 370 -0.26 19.24 -1.83
C GLY A 370 -1.58 18.56 -1.43
N LEU A 371 -1.92 17.40 -2.02
CA LEU A 371 -3.15 16.68 -1.65
C LEU A 371 -3.01 15.99 -0.28
N LEU A 372 -2.03 15.08 -0.13
CA LEU A 372 -1.81 14.35 1.12
C LEU A 372 -0.63 14.88 1.95
N ARG A 373 0.53 15.18 1.33
CA ARG A 373 1.67 15.79 2.03
C ARG A 373 1.75 17.30 1.77
N THR A 374 2.37 17.99 2.70
CA THR A 374 2.56 19.45 2.65
C THR A 374 3.82 19.78 1.87
N LYS A 375 3.73 20.65 0.86
CA LYS A 375 4.89 21.22 0.19
C LYS A 375 5.09 22.65 0.71
N PRO A 376 6.13 22.93 1.51
CA PRO A 376 6.32 24.24 2.10
C PRO A 376 6.78 25.24 1.04
N SER A 377 6.27 26.49 1.09
CA SER A 377 6.84 27.58 0.30
C SER A 377 8.25 27.93 0.76
N GLN A 378 9.00 28.69 -0.05
CA GLN A 378 10.34 29.16 0.32
C GLN A 378 10.36 29.91 1.66
N ARG A 379 9.33 30.71 1.94
CA ARG A 379 9.20 31.45 3.20
C ARG A 379 9.02 30.50 4.38
N LYS A 380 8.16 29.48 4.25
CA LYS A 380 7.91 28.50 5.31
C LYS A 380 9.06 27.52 5.47
N LEU A 381 9.79 27.21 4.40
CA LEU A 381 11.00 26.40 4.45
C LEU A 381 12.08 27.06 5.34
N ALA A 382 12.25 28.38 5.28
CA ALA A 382 13.17 29.09 6.16
C ALA A 382 12.79 28.93 7.65
N ALA A 383 11.50 28.98 7.98
CA ALA A 383 11.02 28.75 9.33
C ALA A 383 11.28 27.31 9.82
N LEU A 384 11.00 26.31 8.96
CA LEU A 384 11.27 24.90 9.25
C LEU A 384 12.77 24.64 9.45
N LEU A 385 13.61 25.20 8.57
CA LEU A 385 15.08 25.11 8.68
C LEU A 385 15.61 25.82 9.93
N SER A 386 15.02 26.95 10.31
CA SER A 386 15.40 27.65 11.54
C SER A 386 15.11 26.80 12.76
N LYS A 387 13.94 26.13 12.82
CA LYS A 387 13.63 25.21 13.93
C LYS A 387 14.54 23.98 13.92
N TRP A 388 14.84 23.43 12.74
CA TRP A 388 15.79 22.33 12.57
C TRP A 388 17.19 22.70 13.08
N ALA A 389 17.72 23.86 12.69
CA ALA A 389 19.03 24.34 13.11
C ALA A 389 19.10 24.59 14.62
N ALA A 390 18.03 25.11 15.24
CA ALA A 390 17.96 25.33 16.68
C ALA A 390 18.10 24.02 17.48
N ALA A 391 17.45 22.94 17.02
CA ALA A 391 17.60 21.61 17.64
C ALA A 391 19.02 21.06 17.51
N THR A 392 19.72 21.38 16.40
CA THR A 392 21.12 20.98 16.21
C THR A 392 22.11 21.66 17.15
N HIS A 393 21.84 22.90 17.56
CA HIS A 393 22.73 23.61 18.48
C HIS A 393 22.67 23.11 19.93
N ASN A 394 21.55 22.51 20.34
CA ASN A 394 21.35 22.04 21.71
C ASN A 394 21.92 20.63 21.98
N ASP A 395 22.50 19.97 20.99
CA ASP A 395 23.05 18.59 21.04
C ASP A 395 22.04 17.53 21.56
N ASP A 396 20.74 17.85 21.49
CA ASP A 396 19.64 16.95 21.85
C ASP A 396 19.34 15.98 20.69
N LYS A 397 19.95 14.80 20.79
CA LYS A 397 19.86 13.74 19.80
C LYS A 397 18.44 13.18 19.65
N GLU A 398 17.66 13.16 20.73
CA GLU A 398 16.31 12.61 20.70
C GLU A 398 15.35 13.58 19.99
N GLU A 399 15.45 14.88 20.30
CA GLU A 399 14.64 15.91 19.63
C GLU A 399 14.91 15.93 18.11
N GLN A 400 16.18 15.83 17.68
CA GLN A 400 16.53 15.79 16.26
C GLN A 400 15.92 14.59 15.52
N LEU A 401 15.99 13.39 16.10
CA LEU A 401 15.43 12.18 15.48
C LEU A 401 13.92 12.27 15.35
N LEU A 402 13.24 12.79 16.38
CA LEU A 402 11.80 13.01 16.37
C LEU A 402 11.38 14.03 15.31
N LEU A 403 12.13 15.13 15.17
CA LEU A 403 11.89 16.11 14.10
C LEU A 403 12.08 15.48 12.72
N LEU A 404 13.12 14.68 12.50
CA LEU A 404 13.31 13.96 11.23
C LEU A 404 12.16 12.99 10.94
N ASP A 405 11.70 12.23 11.93
CA ASP A 405 10.55 11.33 11.74
C ASP A 405 9.27 12.11 11.45
N ALA A 406 9.08 13.27 12.08
CA ALA A 406 7.95 14.14 11.82
C ALA A 406 8.01 14.77 10.41
N PHE A 407 9.19 15.25 9.98
CA PHE A 407 9.41 15.74 8.62
C PHE A 407 9.13 14.66 7.59
N SER A 408 9.65 13.44 7.84
CA SER A 408 9.61 12.34 6.88
C SER A 408 8.19 11.94 6.45
N ARG A 409 7.20 12.13 7.32
CA ARG A 409 5.83 11.64 7.08
C ARG A 409 4.84 12.74 6.71
N GLY A 410 5.22 14.02 6.85
CA GLY A 410 4.32 15.16 6.61
C GLY A 410 4.61 15.97 5.35
N PHE A 411 5.81 15.83 4.78
CA PHE A 411 6.34 16.80 3.83
C PHE A 411 6.84 16.20 2.52
N GLN A 412 6.81 17.04 1.49
CA GLN A 412 7.61 16.85 0.29
C GLN A 412 8.68 17.94 0.22
N LEU A 413 9.92 17.56 -0.08
CA LEU A 413 11.08 18.43 -0.19
C LEU A 413 11.62 18.37 -1.62
N ASP A 414 11.96 19.53 -2.19
CA ASP A 414 12.76 19.56 -3.42
C ASP A 414 14.24 19.26 -3.11
N PHE A 415 15.02 19.00 -4.15
CA PHE A 415 16.43 18.67 -3.99
C PHE A 415 17.24 19.77 -3.26
N PRO A 416 17.06 21.07 -3.55
CA PRO A 416 17.70 22.14 -2.78
C PRO A 416 17.33 22.14 -1.30
N ALA A 417 16.04 22.02 -0.96
CA ALA A 417 15.59 21.96 0.42
C ALA A 417 16.20 20.76 1.15
N LEU A 418 16.17 19.57 0.53
CA LEU A 418 16.80 18.37 1.09
C LEU A 418 18.28 18.61 1.37
N LYS A 419 19.03 19.18 0.41
CA LYS A 419 20.45 19.50 0.59
C LYS A 419 20.69 20.46 1.76
N LEU A 420 19.81 21.45 1.96
CA LEU A 420 19.90 22.38 3.09
C LEU A 420 19.68 21.66 4.45
N PHE A 421 18.67 20.79 4.55
CA PHE A 421 18.44 19.96 5.74
C PHE A 421 19.65 19.08 6.05
N LEU A 422 20.23 18.45 5.03
CA LEU A 422 21.41 17.59 5.20
C LEU A 422 22.65 18.38 5.62
N SER A 423 22.88 19.55 5.02
CA SER A 423 24.06 20.39 5.33
C SER A 423 24.04 20.97 6.75
N SER A 424 22.86 21.12 7.34
CA SER A 424 22.65 21.62 8.70
C SER A 424 22.44 20.51 9.73
N SER A 425 22.50 19.24 9.30
CA SER A 425 22.34 18.08 10.18
C SER A 425 23.65 17.71 10.86
N ALA A 426 23.59 17.42 12.17
CA ALA A 426 24.71 16.78 12.88
C ALA A 426 24.98 15.35 12.36
N ARG A 427 23.98 14.71 11.73
CA ARG A 427 24.03 13.34 11.21
C ARG A 427 23.43 13.29 9.79
N PRO A 428 24.14 13.80 8.78
CA PRO A 428 23.62 13.88 7.42
C PRO A 428 23.23 12.50 6.86
N LYS A 429 23.91 11.43 7.28
CA LYS A 429 23.64 10.06 6.85
C LYS A 429 22.26 9.57 7.31
N GLU A 430 21.98 9.69 8.60
CA GLU A 430 20.70 9.29 9.19
C GLU A 430 19.56 10.18 8.67
N ALA A 431 19.81 11.48 8.52
CA ALA A 431 18.86 12.41 7.92
C ALA A 431 18.54 12.05 6.45
N LEU A 432 19.55 11.68 5.65
CA LEU A 432 19.33 11.25 4.26
C LEU A 432 18.50 9.98 4.20
N ALA A 433 18.83 8.96 5.00
CA ALA A 433 18.05 7.73 5.08
C ALA A 433 16.57 8.00 5.37
N ARG A 434 16.29 8.97 6.27
CA ARG A 434 14.93 9.29 6.70
C ARG A 434 14.16 10.23 5.80
N LEU A 435 14.84 11.03 4.99
CA LEU A 435 14.21 12.05 4.14
C LEU A 435 14.26 11.71 2.65
N LEU A 436 14.89 10.61 2.25
CA LEU A 436 15.06 10.25 0.84
C LEU A 436 13.72 10.18 0.09
N HIS A 437 12.69 9.57 0.69
CA HIS A 437 11.34 9.49 0.09
C HIS A 437 10.54 10.79 0.15
N CYS A 438 11.05 11.81 0.84
CA CYS A 438 10.47 13.15 0.79
C CYS A 438 10.94 13.90 -0.45
N ALA A 439 12.05 13.47 -1.07
CA ALA A 439 12.56 14.09 -2.27
C ALA A 439 11.53 14.05 -3.40
N ALA A 440 11.45 15.12 -4.17
CA ALA A 440 10.58 15.18 -5.35
C ALA A 440 10.88 14.02 -6.32
N VAL A 441 9.82 13.36 -6.79
CA VAL A 441 9.83 12.11 -7.61
C VAL A 441 10.44 12.29 -9.01
N GLU A 442 10.91 13.48 -9.36
CA GLU A 442 11.48 13.77 -10.69
C GLU A 442 12.83 13.09 -10.93
N THR A 443 13.63 12.91 -9.87
CA THR A 443 14.95 12.28 -9.95
C THR A 443 14.88 10.92 -9.29
N SER A 444 15.49 9.90 -9.90
CA SER A 444 15.52 8.57 -9.27
C SER A 444 16.16 8.67 -7.88
N HIS A 445 15.53 8.07 -6.87
CA HIS A 445 16.08 8.04 -5.51
C HIS A 445 17.49 7.42 -5.49
N LEU A 446 17.76 6.49 -6.40
CA LEU A 446 19.11 5.93 -6.62
C LEU A 446 20.11 6.99 -7.06
N GLN A 447 19.78 7.81 -8.06
CA GLN A 447 20.64 8.90 -8.49
C GLN A 447 20.87 9.93 -7.39
N LEU A 448 19.83 10.27 -6.63
CA LEU A 448 19.97 11.14 -5.45
C LEU A 448 20.93 10.54 -4.43
N LEU A 449 20.78 9.25 -4.13
CA LEU A 449 21.69 8.53 -3.23
C LEU A 449 23.14 8.61 -3.75
N TYR A 450 23.39 8.33 -5.02
CA TYR A 450 24.73 8.45 -5.61
C TYR A 450 25.31 9.86 -5.51
N THR A 451 24.50 10.90 -5.70
CA THR A 451 24.97 12.30 -5.63
C THR A 451 25.23 12.80 -4.21
N LEU A 452 24.55 12.24 -3.21
CA LEU A 452 24.58 12.74 -1.84
C LEU A 452 25.52 11.93 -0.93
N THR A 453 25.91 10.73 -1.33
CA THR A 453 26.88 9.90 -0.59
C THR A 453 28.31 10.16 -1.01
N SER A 454 29.23 10.24 -0.04
CA SER A 454 30.64 10.56 -0.28
C SER A 454 31.58 9.34 -0.35
N GLY A 455 31.09 8.14 0.02
CA GLY A 455 31.91 6.91 0.03
C GLY A 455 31.08 5.63 -0.11
N LEU A 456 31.74 4.55 -0.55
CA LEU A 456 31.08 3.28 -0.89
C LEU A 456 30.40 2.62 0.31
N ASP A 457 31.05 2.57 1.47
CA ASP A 457 30.48 1.94 2.66
C ASP A 457 29.23 2.68 3.17
N GLU A 458 29.24 4.01 3.10
CA GLU A 458 28.07 4.83 3.40
C GLU A 458 26.94 4.57 2.40
N HIS A 459 27.28 4.55 1.11
CA HIS A 459 26.33 4.23 0.05
C HIS A 459 25.67 2.87 0.27
N LEU A 460 26.46 1.82 0.56
CA LEU A 460 25.95 0.47 0.79
C LEU A 460 25.06 0.38 2.03
N ARG A 461 25.40 1.08 3.12
CA ARG A 461 24.56 1.12 4.33
C ARG A 461 23.22 1.78 4.07
N LEU A 462 23.21 2.94 3.41
CA LEU A 462 21.98 3.65 3.05
C LEU A 462 21.15 2.88 2.04
N TYR A 463 21.78 2.32 1.01
CA TYR A 463 21.14 1.46 0.03
C TYR A 463 20.42 0.29 0.69
N ARG A 464 21.06 -0.40 1.64
CA ARG A 464 20.42 -1.50 2.41
C ARG A 464 19.21 -1.01 3.21
N SER A 465 19.30 0.16 3.84
CA SER A 465 18.20 0.73 4.63
C SER A 465 17.00 1.18 3.78
N CYS A 466 17.23 1.57 2.53
CA CYS A 466 16.20 2.08 1.63
C CYS A 466 15.86 1.11 0.49
N ARG A 467 16.35 -0.14 0.54
CA ARG A 467 16.36 -1.07 -0.60
C ARG A 467 14.97 -1.23 -1.21
N GLN A 468 13.95 -1.47 -0.39
CA GLN A 468 12.58 -1.71 -0.89
C GLN A 468 12.04 -0.50 -1.66
N LEU A 469 12.25 0.71 -1.14
CA LEU A 469 11.85 1.95 -1.80
C LEU A 469 12.65 2.22 -3.09
N LEU A 470 13.96 1.92 -3.10
CA LEU A 470 14.82 2.14 -4.26
C LEU A 470 14.48 1.22 -5.44
N HIS A 471 14.01 0.01 -5.16
CA HIS A 471 13.60 -0.99 -6.16
C HIS A 471 12.10 -0.96 -6.46
N PHE A 472 11.35 -0.06 -5.83
CA PHE A 472 9.93 0.08 -6.09
C PHE A 472 9.69 0.73 -7.44
N ASP A 473 8.97 0.02 -8.31
CA ASP A 473 8.50 0.56 -9.59
C ASP A 473 6.97 0.80 -9.53
N PRO A 474 6.52 2.06 -9.47
CA PRO A 474 5.09 2.36 -9.49
C PRO A 474 4.37 1.93 -10.77
N GLU A 475 5.09 1.58 -11.85
CA GLU A 475 4.49 1.07 -13.09
C GLU A 475 4.30 -0.44 -13.10
N ASN A 476 5.02 -1.15 -12.23
CA ASN A 476 4.82 -2.56 -11.97
C ASN A 476 4.94 -2.85 -10.45
N PRO A 477 3.97 -2.39 -9.65
CA PRO A 477 3.99 -2.57 -8.20
C PRO A 477 3.63 -4.01 -7.79
N THR A 478 3.42 -4.93 -8.73
CA THR A 478 2.99 -6.28 -8.42
C THR A 478 4.12 -7.06 -7.74
N GLY A 479 3.87 -7.59 -6.55
CA GLY A 479 4.94 -8.19 -5.75
C GLY A 479 4.60 -8.40 -4.29
N ARG A 480 5.53 -9.01 -3.56
CA ARG A 480 5.46 -9.17 -2.11
C ARG A 480 6.30 -8.09 -1.45
N TYR A 481 5.69 -7.44 -0.48
CA TYR A 481 6.32 -6.42 0.33
C TYR A 481 6.36 -6.89 1.77
N LYS A 482 7.56 -6.85 2.36
CA LYS A 482 7.79 -7.02 3.80
C LYS A 482 8.49 -5.76 4.27
N LEU A 483 7.77 -4.98 5.06
CA LEU A 483 8.10 -3.60 5.41
C LEU A 483 8.18 -3.47 6.93
N ASP A 484 9.23 -2.82 7.42
CA ASP A 484 9.30 -2.38 8.82
C ASP A 484 8.77 -0.95 8.92
N LEU A 485 7.62 -0.74 9.55
CA LEU A 485 6.97 0.57 9.61
C LEU A 485 7.70 1.58 10.52
N ARG A 486 8.71 1.12 11.30
CA ARG A 486 9.65 2.01 12.00
C ARG A 486 10.69 2.60 11.05
N ASN A 487 11.03 1.89 9.98
CA ASN A 487 11.86 2.42 8.91
C ASN A 487 11.02 3.37 8.05
N THR A 488 11.46 4.62 7.95
CA THR A 488 10.73 5.68 7.25
C THR A 488 10.65 5.45 5.74
N ALA A 489 11.64 4.81 5.12
CA ALA A 489 11.59 4.46 3.69
C ALA A 489 10.56 3.36 3.40
N ASP A 490 10.50 2.34 4.26
CA ASP A 490 9.52 1.25 4.17
C ASP A 490 8.10 1.75 4.47
N TYR A 491 7.95 2.63 5.46
CA TYR A 491 6.68 3.29 5.77
C TYR A 491 6.18 4.13 4.57
N ALA A 492 7.07 4.91 3.92
CA ALA A 492 6.72 5.68 2.74
C ALA A 492 6.33 4.81 1.54
N LEU A 493 6.96 3.63 1.40
CA LEU A 493 6.55 2.64 0.42
C LEU A 493 5.15 2.08 0.74
N ALA A 494 4.85 1.79 2.01
CA ALA A 494 3.50 1.37 2.42
C ALA A 494 2.45 2.44 2.09
N GLU A 495 2.73 3.72 2.37
CA GLU A 495 1.85 4.84 1.98
C GLU A 495 1.64 4.90 0.46
N SER A 496 2.70 4.69 -0.32
CA SER A 496 2.63 4.68 -1.78
C SER A 496 1.76 3.55 -2.31
N LEU A 497 1.90 2.35 -1.76
CA LEU A 497 1.08 1.19 -2.13
C LEU A 497 -0.40 1.40 -1.76
N MET A 498 -0.70 1.97 -0.60
CA MET A 498 -2.08 2.30 -0.22
C MET A 498 -2.69 3.40 -1.09
N ALA A 499 -1.92 4.41 -1.49
CA ALA A 499 -2.38 5.43 -2.41
C ALA A 499 -2.65 4.85 -3.81
N LEU A 500 -1.76 4.00 -4.32
CA LEU A 500 -1.96 3.29 -5.59
C LEU A 500 -3.18 2.38 -5.54
N ASP A 501 -3.35 1.63 -4.45
CA ASP A 501 -4.50 0.74 -4.27
C ASP A 501 -5.82 1.48 -4.49
N ARG A 502 -5.97 2.62 -3.81
CA ARG A 502 -7.15 3.47 -3.87
C ARG A 502 -7.41 4.02 -5.27
N TRP A 503 -6.36 4.49 -5.94
CA TRP A 503 -6.47 5.03 -7.29
C TRP A 503 -6.81 3.97 -8.33
N GLU A 504 -6.06 2.86 -8.37
CA GLU A 504 -6.28 1.78 -9.34
C GLU A 504 -7.66 1.16 -9.15
N SER A 505 -8.12 0.98 -7.91
CA SER A 505 -9.48 0.51 -7.61
C SER A 505 -10.55 1.45 -8.15
N ALA A 506 -10.40 2.75 -7.93
CA ALA A 506 -11.37 3.75 -8.36
C ALA A 506 -11.43 3.84 -9.90
N VAL A 507 -10.28 3.71 -10.56
CA VAL A 507 -10.19 3.63 -12.03
C VAL A 507 -10.90 2.36 -12.53
N ALA A 508 -10.63 1.21 -11.93
CA ALA A 508 -11.28 -0.07 -12.30
C ALA A 508 -12.81 0.00 -12.19
N GLN A 509 -13.34 0.62 -11.12
CA GLN A 509 -14.77 0.84 -10.95
C GLN A 509 -15.36 1.75 -12.03
N ARG A 510 -14.65 2.86 -12.37
CA ARG A 510 -15.09 3.80 -13.41
C ARG A 510 -15.13 3.14 -14.80
N GLU A 511 -14.22 2.22 -15.07
CA GLU A 511 -14.17 1.45 -16.32
C GLU A 511 -15.20 0.31 -16.37
N GLY A 512 -15.98 0.08 -15.31
CA GLY A 512 -17.00 -0.97 -15.27
C GLY A 512 -16.43 -2.39 -15.23
N ARG A 513 -15.23 -2.57 -14.67
CA ARG A 513 -14.63 -3.91 -14.48
C ARG A 513 -15.40 -4.69 -13.40
N ALA A 514 -15.28 -6.02 -13.38
CA ALA A 514 -15.80 -6.82 -12.28
C ALA A 514 -14.83 -6.81 -11.08
N ASP A 515 -15.36 -6.81 -9.86
CA ASP A 515 -14.53 -6.92 -8.66
C ASP A 515 -13.96 -8.33 -8.54
N CYS A 516 -12.67 -8.45 -8.84
CA CYS A 516 -11.90 -9.68 -8.72
C CYS A 516 -10.93 -9.67 -7.52
N SER A 517 -11.13 -8.76 -6.55
CA SER A 517 -10.29 -8.72 -5.35
C SER A 517 -10.51 -9.95 -4.48
N ARG A 518 -9.51 -10.29 -3.65
CA ARG A 518 -9.59 -11.47 -2.75
C ARG A 518 -10.84 -11.45 -1.86
N ASN A 519 -11.24 -10.27 -1.40
CA ASN A 519 -12.27 -10.09 -0.37
C ASN A 519 -13.57 -9.45 -0.89
N GLY A 520 -13.67 -9.13 -2.18
CA GLY A 520 -14.84 -8.42 -2.74
C GLY A 520 -14.92 -6.97 -2.28
N ASP A 521 -13.76 -6.33 -2.14
CA ASP A 521 -13.58 -4.96 -1.70
C ASP A 521 -12.77 -4.11 -2.71
N TRP A 522 -12.58 -4.59 -3.94
CA TRP A 522 -11.77 -3.95 -4.99
C TRP A 522 -10.28 -3.74 -4.68
N SER A 523 -9.77 -4.11 -3.50
CA SER A 523 -8.38 -3.83 -3.14
C SER A 523 -7.40 -4.70 -3.93
N ASN A 524 -6.35 -4.08 -4.46
CA ASN A 524 -5.16 -4.70 -5.05
C ASN A 524 -4.32 -5.42 -3.98
N ILE A 525 -4.51 -5.07 -2.70
CA ILE A 525 -3.74 -5.61 -1.58
C ILE A 525 -4.40 -6.90 -1.11
N ARG A 526 -3.60 -7.97 -1.06
CA ARG A 526 -4.00 -9.28 -0.56
C ARG A 526 -2.93 -9.89 0.34
N ASN A 527 -3.28 -10.96 1.04
CA ASN A 527 -2.39 -11.66 1.98
C ASN A 527 -1.73 -10.69 2.99
N CYS A 528 -2.47 -9.65 3.40
CA CYS A 528 -1.97 -8.57 4.23
C CYS A 528 -1.95 -9.00 5.70
N SER A 529 -0.85 -8.70 6.40
CA SER A 529 -0.74 -8.89 7.85
C SER A 529 0.13 -7.81 8.48
N HIS A 530 -0.22 -7.43 9.70
CA HIS A 530 0.51 -6.47 10.53
C HIS A 530 0.81 -7.09 11.90
N GLY A 531 2.07 -7.11 12.31
CA GLY A 531 2.48 -7.76 13.56
C GLY A 531 2.17 -9.26 13.62
N GLY A 532 1.97 -9.92 12.47
CA GLY A 532 1.55 -11.31 12.35
C GLY A 532 0.03 -11.53 12.31
N ALA A 533 -0.79 -10.52 12.64
CA ALA A 533 -2.24 -10.59 12.53
C ALA A 533 -2.70 -10.30 11.10
N ALA A 534 -3.59 -11.14 10.56
CA ALA A 534 -4.12 -10.98 9.21
C ALA A 534 -5.11 -9.79 9.11
N ILE A 535 -4.93 -8.94 8.11
CA ILE A 535 -5.80 -7.81 7.81
C ILE A 535 -6.67 -8.20 6.62
N ARG A 536 -7.97 -8.44 6.88
CA ARG A 536 -8.94 -8.79 5.82
C ARG A 536 -9.60 -7.58 5.18
N LYS A 537 -9.78 -6.49 5.93
CA LYS A 537 -10.43 -5.26 5.45
C LYS A 537 -9.42 -4.13 5.33
N VAL A 538 -8.58 -4.18 4.29
CA VAL A 538 -7.46 -3.24 4.14
C VAL A 538 -7.94 -1.79 4.00
N ARG A 539 -9.12 -1.57 3.41
CA ARG A 539 -9.72 -0.23 3.27
C ARG A 539 -10.17 0.41 4.58
N GLU A 540 -10.57 -0.40 5.55
CA GLU A 540 -10.98 0.05 6.87
C GLU A 540 -9.78 0.23 7.81
N TRP A 541 -8.62 -0.35 7.46
CA TRP A 541 -7.44 -0.38 8.31
C TRP A 541 -6.59 0.89 8.18
N HIS A 542 -6.18 1.42 9.33
CA HIS A 542 -5.24 2.55 9.40
C HIS A 542 -3.79 2.06 9.42
N LEU A 543 -2.95 2.70 8.61
CA LEU A 543 -1.52 2.41 8.61
C LEU A 543 -0.89 2.85 9.94
N HIS A 544 -0.33 1.89 10.67
CA HIS A 544 0.37 2.16 11.93
C HIS A 544 1.81 2.63 11.71
N ASP A 545 2.37 3.31 12.71
CA ASP A 545 3.75 3.82 12.68
C ASP A 545 4.79 2.79 13.15
N TRP A 546 4.38 1.57 13.49
CA TRP A 546 5.21 0.55 14.13
C TRP A 546 4.88 -0.84 13.60
N GLY A 547 5.76 -1.80 13.88
CA GLY A 547 5.55 -3.20 13.55
C GLY A 547 5.91 -3.55 12.11
N SER A 548 5.84 -4.85 11.79
CA SER A 548 6.10 -5.36 10.44
C SER A 548 4.80 -5.51 9.67
N LEU A 549 4.75 -4.95 8.45
CA LEU A 549 3.68 -5.11 7.48
C LEU A 549 4.14 -6.06 6.37
N SER A 550 3.39 -7.13 6.14
CA SER A 550 3.61 -8.06 5.03
C SER A 550 2.37 -8.08 4.15
N LEU A 551 2.52 -7.89 2.84
CA LEU A 551 1.40 -7.94 1.90
C LEU A 551 1.85 -8.37 0.51
N ASP A 552 0.90 -8.83 -0.29
CA ASP A 552 1.03 -8.97 -1.73
C ASP A 552 0.21 -7.87 -2.42
N TYR A 553 0.82 -7.12 -3.33
CA TYR A 553 0.13 -6.13 -4.16
C TYR A 553 -0.05 -6.73 -5.56
N VAL A 554 -1.25 -6.60 -6.14
CA VAL A 554 -1.58 -7.08 -7.48
C VAL A 554 -2.32 -5.98 -8.22
N THR A 555 -1.67 -5.37 -9.23
CA THR A 555 -2.25 -4.23 -9.94
C THR A 555 -3.46 -4.60 -10.82
N TRP A 556 -4.42 -3.69 -10.91
CA TRP A 556 -5.50 -3.74 -11.91
C TRP A 556 -5.02 -3.50 -13.34
N ARG A 557 -3.81 -2.95 -13.55
CA ARG A 557 -3.33 -2.60 -14.89
C ARG A 557 -3.03 -3.83 -15.75
N ARG A 558 -3.27 -3.70 -17.05
CA ARG A 558 -3.00 -4.69 -18.11
C ARG A 558 -2.47 -3.94 -19.33
N PRO A 559 -1.67 -4.55 -20.22
CA PRO A 559 -1.10 -3.88 -21.37
C PRO A 559 -2.15 -3.21 -22.29
N THR A 560 -1.91 -1.98 -22.75
CA THR A 560 -2.78 -1.25 -23.70
C THR A 560 -2.76 -1.74 -25.14
N PRO A 561 -3.85 -1.55 -25.92
CA PRO A 561 -3.89 -1.81 -27.36
C PRO A 561 -2.61 -1.41 -28.09
N GLY A 562 -1.97 -2.36 -28.79
CA GLY A 562 -0.69 -2.16 -29.46
C GLY A 562 0.55 -2.57 -28.66
N ALA A 563 0.45 -2.89 -27.36
CA ALA A 563 1.60 -3.32 -26.55
C ALA A 563 2.35 -4.57 -27.08
N SER A 564 1.70 -5.39 -27.92
CA SER A 564 2.35 -6.49 -28.63
C SER A 564 3.46 -6.02 -29.58
N GLU A 565 3.36 -4.81 -30.13
CA GLU A 565 4.40 -4.20 -30.98
C GLU A 565 5.64 -3.77 -30.18
N LEU A 566 5.49 -3.64 -28.85
CA LEU A 566 6.56 -3.27 -27.93
C LEU A 566 7.25 -4.50 -27.32
N ALA A 567 6.66 -5.69 -27.47
CA ALA A 567 7.32 -6.93 -27.09
C ALA A 567 8.53 -7.16 -28.01
N LEU A 568 9.64 -7.59 -27.42
CA LEU A 568 10.89 -7.74 -28.17
C LEU A 568 10.75 -8.81 -29.26
N PRO A 569 11.10 -8.53 -30.52
CA PRO A 569 11.21 -9.56 -31.55
C PRO A 569 12.23 -10.63 -31.15
N TRP A 570 12.15 -11.82 -31.75
CA TRP A 570 12.99 -12.97 -31.40
C TRP A 570 14.49 -12.63 -31.25
N ARG A 571 15.08 -11.91 -32.23
CA ARG A 571 16.51 -11.58 -32.21
C ARG A 571 16.91 -10.69 -31.02
N ASP A 572 16.10 -9.70 -30.70
CA ASP A 572 16.37 -8.78 -29.59
C ASP A 572 16.05 -9.42 -28.24
N TRP A 573 15.04 -10.31 -28.21
CA TRP A 573 14.75 -11.16 -27.06
C TRP A 573 15.94 -12.07 -26.69
N GLN A 574 16.57 -12.72 -27.67
CA GLN A 574 17.77 -13.55 -27.41
C GLN A 574 18.94 -12.71 -26.87
N ARG A 575 19.16 -11.51 -27.42
CA ARG A 575 20.17 -10.57 -26.89
C ARG A 575 19.84 -10.13 -25.47
N PHE A 576 18.57 -9.88 -25.19
CA PHE A 576 18.09 -9.52 -23.86
C PHE A 576 18.36 -10.63 -22.85
N LEU A 577 18.02 -11.88 -23.16
CA LEU A 577 18.33 -13.03 -22.32
C LEU A 577 19.84 -13.19 -22.10
N GLN A 578 20.64 -13.09 -23.17
CA GLN A 578 22.10 -13.14 -23.09
C GLN A 578 22.66 -12.06 -22.14
N THR A 579 22.21 -10.82 -22.32
CA THR A 579 22.64 -9.67 -21.49
C THR A 579 22.27 -9.88 -20.02
N LEU A 580 21.06 -10.40 -19.75
CA LEU A 580 20.65 -10.74 -18.39
C LEU A 580 21.56 -11.82 -17.78
N THR A 581 21.84 -12.89 -18.52
CA THR A 581 22.66 -14.00 -18.03
C THR A 581 24.14 -13.65 -17.85
N GLU A 582 24.70 -12.79 -18.70
CA GLU A 582 26.09 -12.34 -18.60
C GLU A 582 26.28 -11.26 -17.53
N GLY A 583 25.26 -10.42 -17.31
CA GLY A 583 25.32 -9.28 -16.40
C GLY A 583 24.97 -9.57 -14.94
N CYS A 584 24.30 -10.69 -14.64
CA CYS A 584 23.83 -11.02 -13.29
C CYS A 584 24.68 -12.13 -12.66
N ALA A 585 25.05 -11.97 -11.39
CA ALA A 585 25.86 -12.97 -10.70
C ALA A 585 25.03 -14.18 -10.23
N ASP A 586 23.76 -13.95 -9.85
CA ASP A 586 22.86 -14.99 -9.35
C ASP A 586 21.39 -14.76 -9.73
N ALA A 587 20.51 -15.64 -9.26
CA ALA A 587 19.07 -15.59 -9.52
C ALA A 587 18.36 -14.42 -8.84
N ASP A 588 18.84 -13.93 -7.70
CA ASP A 588 18.26 -12.79 -7.01
C ASP A 588 18.62 -11.48 -7.75
N ASP A 589 19.83 -11.38 -8.29
CA ASP A 589 20.27 -10.30 -9.17
C ASP A 589 19.48 -10.28 -10.49
N LEU A 590 19.20 -11.45 -11.07
CA LEU A 590 18.34 -11.58 -12.25
C LEU A 590 16.93 -11.03 -11.97
N LEU A 591 16.32 -11.40 -10.83
CA LEU A 591 14.99 -10.92 -10.44
C LEU A 591 14.97 -9.41 -10.17
N ALA A 592 16.02 -8.87 -9.54
CA ALA A 592 16.14 -7.43 -9.30
C ALA A 592 16.28 -6.64 -10.61
N SER A 593 17.09 -7.14 -11.54
CA SER A 593 17.27 -6.56 -12.87
C SER A 593 15.98 -6.60 -13.68
N LEU A 594 15.27 -7.74 -13.65
CA LEU A 594 13.95 -7.89 -14.26
C LEU A 594 12.94 -6.89 -13.69
N ARG A 595 12.91 -6.72 -12.36
CA ARG A 595 12.07 -5.72 -11.68
C ARG A 595 12.29 -4.32 -12.27
N ALA A 596 13.56 -3.91 -12.34
CA ALA A 596 13.97 -2.58 -12.76
C ALA A 596 13.55 -2.23 -14.20
N VAL A 597 13.53 -3.22 -15.10
CA VAL A 597 13.15 -3.04 -16.51
C VAL A 597 11.66 -3.32 -16.78
N SER A 598 10.96 -4.00 -15.86
CA SER A 598 9.61 -4.50 -16.10
C SER A 598 8.56 -3.40 -16.32
N GLY A 599 8.50 -2.37 -15.47
CA GLY A 599 7.53 -1.28 -15.60
C GLY A 599 8.10 -0.11 -16.38
N SER A 600 9.11 0.54 -15.82
CA SER A 600 9.73 1.76 -16.36
C SER A 600 10.53 1.55 -17.64
N GLY A 601 11.03 0.33 -17.86
CA GLY A 601 11.66 -0.08 -19.12
C GLY A 601 10.65 -0.52 -20.19
N GLY A 602 9.35 -0.56 -19.87
CA GLY A 602 8.31 -0.89 -20.84
C GLY A 602 8.29 -2.35 -21.29
N LEU A 603 8.86 -3.29 -20.52
CA LEU A 603 8.94 -4.69 -20.93
C LEU A 603 7.53 -5.33 -20.98
N PHE A 604 7.13 -5.75 -22.16
CA PHE A 604 5.95 -6.56 -22.40
C PHE A 604 6.38 -7.88 -23.02
N LEU A 605 5.67 -8.96 -22.69
CA LEU A 605 6.11 -10.32 -23.01
C LEU A 605 5.00 -11.11 -23.67
N PHE A 606 5.36 -11.91 -24.67
CA PHE A 606 4.53 -13.05 -25.05
C PHE A 606 4.67 -14.17 -24.03
N SER A 607 3.67 -15.03 -23.96
CA SER A 607 3.64 -16.19 -23.06
C SER A 607 4.83 -17.11 -23.32
N TRP A 608 5.29 -17.22 -24.58
CA TRP A 608 6.44 -18.05 -24.92
C TRP A 608 7.76 -17.43 -24.45
N GLN A 609 7.87 -16.09 -24.45
CA GLN A 609 9.04 -15.38 -23.91
C GLN A 609 9.13 -15.60 -22.41
N LEU A 610 8.00 -15.50 -21.70
CA LEU A 610 7.98 -15.81 -20.28
C LEU A 610 8.32 -17.29 -20.02
N ARG A 611 7.88 -18.23 -20.87
CA ARG A 611 8.29 -19.65 -20.77
C ARG A 611 9.81 -19.81 -20.87
N GLU A 612 10.46 -19.14 -21.82
CA GLU A 612 11.93 -19.15 -21.95
C GLU A 612 12.62 -18.52 -20.75
N LEU A 613 12.11 -17.38 -20.26
CA LEU A 613 12.65 -16.67 -19.11
C LEU A 613 12.65 -17.53 -17.84
N LEU A 614 11.61 -18.37 -17.66
CA LEU A 614 11.56 -19.33 -16.55
C LEU A 614 12.71 -20.35 -16.60
N GLY A 615 13.24 -20.65 -17.78
CA GLY A 615 14.40 -21.51 -17.98
C GLY A 615 15.66 -21.02 -17.28
N LEU A 616 15.79 -19.72 -17.00
CA LEU A 616 16.93 -19.16 -16.28
C LEU A 616 16.92 -19.49 -14.78
N PHE A 617 15.79 -19.95 -14.23
CA PHE A 617 15.58 -20.10 -12.80
C PHE A 617 15.46 -21.57 -12.37
N ARG A 618 16.48 -22.05 -11.65
CA ARG A 618 16.54 -23.46 -11.16
C ARG A 618 15.55 -23.76 -10.03
N HIS A 619 15.31 -22.82 -9.13
CA HIS A 619 14.46 -23.04 -7.95
C HIS A 619 13.03 -22.50 -8.13
N GLU A 620 12.06 -23.26 -7.61
CA GLU A 620 10.62 -22.93 -7.62
C GLU A 620 10.36 -21.49 -7.12
N LYS A 621 10.99 -21.09 -6.02
CA LYS A 621 10.81 -19.74 -5.44
C LYS A 621 11.12 -18.61 -6.42
N HIS A 622 12.15 -18.76 -7.24
CA HIS A 622 12.57 -17.72 -8.19
C HIS A 622 11.67 -17.72 -9.43
N ARG A 623 11.22 -18.90 -9.90
CA ARG A 623 10.26 -19.02 -11.00
C ARG A 623 8.93 -18.38 -10.64
N VAL A 624 8.40 -18.65 -9.45
CA VAL A 624 7.16 -18.03 -8.96
C VAL A 624 7.32 -16.51 -8.92
N GLU A 625 8.43 -15.98 -8.41
CA GLU A 625 8.64 -14.53 -8.36
C GLU A 625 8.80 -13.91 -9.76
N CYS A 626 9.49 -14.60 -10.69
CA CYS A 626 9.57 -14.20 -12.10
C CYS A 626 8.18 -14.10 -12.75
N MET A 627 7.31 -15.10 -12.50
CA MET A 627 5.92 -15.06 -12.95
C MET A 627 5.15 -13.91 -12.28
N VAL A 628 5.30 -13.68 -10.97
CA VAL A 628 4.61 -12.57 -10.29
C VAL A 628 4.97 -11.21 -10.92
N ILE A 629 6.23 -11.00 -11.27
CA ILE A 629 6.69 -9.75 -11.92
C ILE A 629 6.11 -9.60 -13.33
N SER A 630 5.95 -10.70 -14.06
CA SER A 630 5.82 -10.69 -15.52
C SER A 630 4.43 -11.08 -16.04
N TYR A 631 3.65 -11.83 -15.27
CA TYR A 631 2.39 -12.45 -15.74
C TYR A 631 1.35 -11.40 -16.15
N LEU A 632 1.23 -10.31 -15.38
CA LEU A 632 0.32 -9.20 -15.69
C LEU A 632 0.81 -8.29 -16.84
N ARG A 633 2.00 -8.59 -17.39
CA ARG A 633 2.61 -7.90 -18.54
C ARG A 633 2.48 -8.71 -19.84
N LEU A 634 1.79 -9.84 -19.81
CA LEU A 634 1.58 -10.68 -20.97
C LEU A 634 0.72 -9.98 -22.03
N VAL A 635 1.15 -9.99 -23.29
CA VAL A 635 0.39 -9.42 -24.41
C VAL A 635 -0.59 -10.41 -25.03
N ASP A 636 -0.40 -11.70 -24.77
CA ASP A 636 -1.20 -12.83 -25.25
C ASP A 636 -1.65 -13.77 -24.10
N PRO A 637 -2.31 -13.25 -23.06
CA PRO A 637 -2.67 -14.02 -21.86
C PRO A 637 -3.53 -15.27 -22.14
N GLN A 638 -4.21 -15.33 -23.30
CA GLN A 638 -4.94 -16.53 -23.75
C GLN A 638 -4.04 -17.76 -23.94
N ASN A 639 -2.73 -17.55 -24.11
CA ASN A 639 -1.71 -18.58 -24.32
C ASN A 639 -0.95 -18.94 -23.04
N ALA A 640 -1.32 -18.38 -21.88
CA ALA A 640 -0.62 -18.62 -20.62
C ALA A 640 -0.57 -20.10 -20.18
N LYS A 641 -1.40 -20.99 -20.77
CA LYS A 641 -1.37 -22.45 -20.51
C LYS A 641 0.00 -23.06 -20.82
N ILE A 642 0.77 -22.51 -21.78
CA ILE A 642 2.12 -23.01 -22.09
C ILE A 642 3.11 -22.83 -20.93
N LEU A 643 2.87 -21.86 -20.04
CA LEU A 643 3.68 -21.64 -18.83
C LEU A 643 3.45 -22.76 -17.82
N ARG A 644 2.18 -23.16 -17.66
CA ARG A 644 1.81 -24.28 -16.78
C ARG A 644 2.39 -25.59 -17.30
N ALA A 645 2.36 -25.84 -18.61
CA ALA A 645 2.97 -27.03 -19.19
C ALA A 645 4.47 -27.14 -18.91
N ARG A 646 5.18 -26.00 -18.81
CA ARG A 646 6.60 -25.97 -18.47
C ARG A 646 6.88 -26.34 -17.01
N ILE A 647 5.94 -26.08 -16.11
CA ILE A 647 6.11 -26.24 -14.67
C ILE A 647 5.38 -27.52 -14.22
N GLN A 648 6.15 -28.56 -13.86
CA GLN A 648 5.54 -29.83 -13.48
C GLN A 648 4.87 -29.83 -12.11
N ASN A 649 5.38 -29.02 -11.17
CA ASN A 649 4.91 -29.03 -9.79
C ASN A 649 3.68 -28.12 -9.63
N LEU A 650 2.53 -28.71 -9.28
CA LEU A 650 1.30 -27.98 -8.94
C LEU A 650 1.50 -27.00 -7.77
N SER A 651 2.53 -27.20 -6.93
CA SER A 651 2.87 -26.28 -5.85
C SER A 651 3.22 -24.87 -6.35
N GLU A 652 3.93 -24.75 -7.47
CA GLU A 652 4.36 -23.47 -8.04
C GLU A 652 3.16 -22.67 -8.55
N PHE A 653 2.26 -23.34 -9.27
CA PHE A 653 1.04 -22.72 -9.76
C PHE A 653 0.12 -22.33 -8.61
N THR A 654 0.02 -23.18 -7.57
CA THR A 654 -0.73 -22.86 -6.35
C THR A 654 -0.14 -21.66 -5.62
N ALA A 655 1.18 -21.58 -5.53
CA ALA A 655 1.88 -20.43 -4.97
C ALA A 655 1.65 -19.16 -5.80
N LEU A 656 1.67 -19.26 -7.13
CA LEU A 656 1.37 -18.16 -8.03
C LEU A 656 -0.08 -17.67 -7.86
N ALA A 657 -1.05 -18.59 -7.83
CA ALA A 657 -2.47 -18.27 -7.62
C ALA A 657 -2.69 -17.63 -6.24
N LEU A 658 -1.98 -18.06 -5.20
CA LEU A 658 -2.03 -17.42 -3.89
C LEU A 658 -1.51 -15.97 -3.92
N ARG A 659 -0.45 -15.72 -4.71
CA ARG A 659 0.24 -14.41 -4.82
C ARG A 659 -0.51 -13.42 -5.72
N LEU A 660 -0.97 -13.84 -6.91
CA LEU A 660 -1.62 -12.98 -7.89
C LEU A 660 -3.16 -13.01 -7.81
N GLY A 661 -3.73 -14.09 -7.26
CA GLY A 661 -5.16 -14.34 -7.29
C GLY A 661 -5.56 -15.41 -8.28
N ARG A 662 -6.56 -16.19 -7.89
CA ARG A 662 -7.06 -17.31 -8.69
C ARG A 662 -7.72 -16.80 -9.97
N SER A 663 -8.52 -15.74 -9.86
CA SER A 663 -9.21 -15.07 -10.97
C SER A 663 -8.25 -14.59 -12.06
N VAL A 664 -7.04 -14.17 -11.68
CA VAL A 664 -6.03 -13.65 -12.62
C VAL A 664 -5.37 -14.75 -13.44
N VAL A 665 -5.04 -15.87 -12.80
CA VAL A 665 -4.26 -16.95 -13.42
C VAL A 665 -5.13 -18.08 -13.99
N MET A 666 -6.46 -17.94 -13.90
CA MET A 666 -7.40 -18.95 -14.37
C MET A 666 -7.33 -19.08 -15.90
N PRO A 667 -7.30 -20.31 -16.45
CA PRO A 667 -7.20 -20.53 -17.90
C PRO A 667 -8.55 -20.36 -18.61
N PHE A 668 -9.10 -19.13 -18.67
CA PHE A 668 -10.43 -18.86 -19.24
C PHE A 668 -10.64 -19.37 -20.68
N TYR A 669 -9.59 -19.36 -21.50
CA TYR A 669 -9.65 -19.78 -22.90
C TYR A 669 -9.43 -21.29 -23.09
N GLN A 670 -8.72 -21.92 -22.16
CA GLN A 670 -8.30 -23.33 -22.23
C GLN A 670 -8.47 -24.02 -20.85
N PRO A 671 -9.70 -24.07 -20.30
CA PRO A 671 -9.98 -24.62 -18.97
C PRO A 671 -9.75 -26.12 -18.84
N GLU A 672 -9.61 -26.83 -19.96
CA GLU A 672 -9.37 -28.26 -19.98
C GLU A 672 -8.03 -28.63 -19.37
N ASP A 673 -7.96 -29.86 -18.84
CA ASP A 673 -6.77 -30.45 -18.21
C ASP A 673 -6.32 -29.69 -16.94
N PHE A 674 -7.10 -28.72 -16.46
CA PHE A 674 -6.81 -27.96 -15.25
C PHE A 674 -7.59 -28.54 -14.05
N ALA A 675 -6.87 -28.83 -12.96
CA ALA A 675 -7.48 -29.20 -11.69
C ALA A 675 -7.92 -27.95 -10.94
N PHE A 676 -9.23 -27.82 -10.69
CA PHE A 676 -9.80 -26.70 -9.96
C PHE A 676 -10.02 -27.06 -8.50
N GLU A 677 -9.46 -26.24 -7.61
CA GLU A 677 -9.65 -26.30 -6.17
C GLU A 677 -9.92 -24.89 -5.65
N PHE A 678 -11.04 -24.71 -4.96
CA PHE A 678 -11.56 -23.44 -4.48
C PHE A 678 -11.87 -23.52 -2.98
N ASP A 679 -11.43 -22.53 -2.23
CA ASP A 679 -11.87 -22.31 -0.84
C ASP A 679 -13.03 -21.32 -0.84
N LEU A 680 -14.25 -21.84 -0.64
CA LEU A 680 -15.47 -21.04 -0.66
C LEU A 680 -15.55 -20.04 0.51
N GLY A 681 -14.63 -20.09 1.47
CA GLY A 681 -14.43 -19.01 2.46
C GLY A 681 -13.88 -17.71 1.87
N ILE A 682 -13.27 -17.77 0.69
CA ILE A 682 -12.66 -16.64 -0.01
C ILE A 682 -13.62 -16.16 -1.10
N PHE A 683 -13.87 -14.84 -1.15
CA PHE A 683 -14.78 -14.26 -2.16
C PHE A 683 -14.29 -14.53 -3.59
N GLU A 684 -13.01 -14.29 -3.88
CA GLU A 684 -12.43 -14.54 -5.21
C GLU A 684 -12.58 -15.99 -5.69
N ASP A 685 -12.51 -16.97 -4.78
CA ASP A 685 -12.60 -18.39 -5.13
C ASP A 685 -14.06 -18.79 -5.44
N ARG A 686 -15.05 -18.30 -4.68
CA ARG A 686 -16.48 -18.46 -5.03
C ARG A 686 -16.81 -17.81 -6.36
N LEU A 687 -16.21 -16.65 -6.59
CA LEU A 687 -16.36 -15.88 -7.80
C LEU A 687 -15.77 -16.66 -9.00
N ALA A 688 -14.55 -17.20 -8.89
CA ALA A 688 -13.94 -18.06 -9.91
C ALA A 688 -14.75 -19.35 -10.16
N ALA A 689 -15.28 -19.99 -9.11
CA ALA A 689 -16.16 -21.14 -9.24
C ALA A 689 -17.45 -20.79 -10.00
N SER A 690 -18.05 -19.63 -9.72
CA SER A 690 -19.25 -19.15 -10.42
C SER A 690 -19.02 -19.03 -11.92
N TYR A 691 -17.84 -18.55 -12.31
CA TYR A 691 -17.49 -18.38 -13.73
C TYR A 691 -17.38 -19.71 -14.46
N MET A 692 -16.89 -20.74 -13.79
CA MET A 692 -16.82 -22.09 -14.35
C MET A 692 -18.23 -22.67 -14.55
N VAL A 693 -19.16 -22.42 -13.61
CA VAL A 693 -20.56 -22.83 -13.76
C VAL A 693 -21.23 -22.07 -14.90
N GLN A 694 -21.03 -20.76 -15.01
CA GLN A 694 -21.54 -19.95 -16.13
C GLN A 694 -21.01 -20.43 -17.48
N LEU A 695 -19.71 -20.76 -17.56
CA LEU A 695 -19.10 -21.30 -18.78
C LEU A 695 -19.71 -22.67 -19.13
N ALA A 696 -19.83 -23.55 -18.14
CA ALA A 696 -20.44 -24.87 -18.32
C ALA A 696 -21.90 -24.77 -18.77
N GLY A 697 -22.70 -23.84 -18.22
CA GLY A 697 -24.08 -23.61 -18.64
C GLY A 697 -24.22 -23.15 -20.11
N ARG A 698 -23.19 -22.50 -20.66
CA ARG A 698 -23.14 -22.07 -22.07
C ARG A 698 -22.53 -23.12 -23.01
N GLU A 699 -21.62 -23.96 -22.51
CA GLU A 699 -21.09 -25.12 -23.23
C GLU A 699 -21.96 -26.35 -22.93
N ARG A 700 -21.60 -27.16 -21.94
CA ARG A 700 -22.41 -28.25 -21.39
C ARG A 700 -22.15 -28.36 -19.89
N ILE A 701 -23.18 -28.45 -19.06
CA ILE A 701 -23.01 -28.49 -17.59
C ILE A 701 -22.25 -29.74 -17.14
N GLU A 702 -22.35 -30.83 -17.91
CA GLU A 702 -21.65 -32.10 -17.74
C GLU A 702 -20.14 -32.02 -18.00
N ASN A 703 -19.65 -30.88 -18.50
CA ASN A 703 -18.22 -30.62 -18.61
C ASN A 703 -17.55 -30.54 -17.23
N ILE A 704 -18.30 -30.18 -16.18
CA ILE A 704 -17.83 -30.25 -14.79
C ILE A 704 -17.95 -31.69 -14.30
N ARG A 705 -16.81 -32.33 -14.06
CA ARG A 705 -16.72 -33.74 -13.62
C ARG A 705 -15.96 -33.88 -12.30
N ASP A 706 -16.14 -35.02 -11.64
CA ASP A 706 -15.48 -35.37 -10.38
C ASP A 706 -15.69 -34.30 -9.28
N VAL A 707 -16.88 -33.69 -9.22
CA VAL A 707 -17.16 -32.62 -8.26
C VAL A 707 -17.20 -33.13 -6.83
N SER A 708 -16.51 -32.42 -5.93
CA SER A 708 -16.47 -32.68 -4.50
C SER A 708 -16.52 -31.38 -3.72
N LEU A 709 -17.27 -31.34 -2.62
CA LEU A 709 -17.28 -30.23 -1.68
C LEU A 709 -17.19 -30.79 -0.26
N VAL A 710 -16.15 -30.37 0.47
CA VAL A 710 -15.88 -30.80 1.84
C VAL A 710 -15.87 -29.58 2.76
N PHE A 711 -16.72 -29.59 3.78
CA PHE A 711 -16.83 -28.52 4.78
C PHE A 711 -15.74 -28.63 5.85
N PRO A 712 -15.49 -27.55 6.62
CA PRO A 712 -14.46 -27.56 7.67
C PRO A 712 -14.67 -28.62 8.76
N ASP A 713 -15.92 -29.04 9.00
CA ASP A 713 -16.29 -30.09 9.94
C ASP A 713 -16.04 -31.52 9.40
N GLY A 714 -15.54 -31.64 8.17
CA GLY A 714 -15.28 -32.91 7.49
C GLY A 714 -16.50 -33.52 6.79
N THR A 715 -17.67 -32.88 6.85
CA THR A 715 -18.85 -33.33 6.11
C THR A 715 -18.69 -33.04 4.61
N SER A 716 -19.23 -33.92 3.75
CA SER A 716 -19.21 -33.73 2.31
C SER A 716 -20.61 -33.47 1.76
N TYR A 717 -20.70 -32.53 0.82
CA TYR A 717 -21.93 -32.27 0.09
C TYR A 717 -22.14 -33.33 -1.00
N LYS A 718 -23.35 -33.88 -1.08
CA LYS A 718 -23.70 -34.87 -2.11
C LYS A 718 -24.31 -34.17 -3.32
N PHE A 719 -23.62 -34.24 -4.45
CA PHE A 719 -24.13 -33.76 -5.74
C PHE A 719 -24.98 -34.85 -6.41
N GLU A 720 -26.31 -34.76 -6.32
CA GLU A 720 -27.22 -35.75 -6.94
C GLU A 720 -27.35 -35.61 -8.46
N VAL A 721 -27.30 -34.36 -8.96
CA VAL A 721 -27.54 -34.02 -10.38
C VAL A 721 -26.43 -33.13 -10.95
N GLY A 722 -25.22 -33.20 -10.37
CA GLY A 722 -24.12 -32.28 -10.69
C GLY A 722 -24.20 -30.95 -9.94
N VAL A 723 -23.45 -29.95 -10.41
CA VAL A 723 -23.37 -28.62 -9.77
C VAL A 723 -24.67 -27.84 -9.99
N PRO A 724 -25.25 -27.21 -8.94
CA PRO A 724 -26.48 -26.43 -9.10
C PRO A 724 -26.31 -25.21 -10.01
N ASN A 725 -27.21 -25.01 -10.98
CA ASN A 725 -27.19 -23.84 -11.88
C ASN A 725 -27.26 -22.49 -11.13
N GLN A 726 -27.87 -22.46 -9.94
CA GLN A 726 -27.93 -21.23 -9.14
C GLN A 726 -26.53 -20.75 -8.70
N TRP A 727 -25.52 -21.62 -8.71
CA TRP A 727 -24.13 -21.28 -8.38
C TRP A 727 -23.43 -20.46 -9.48
N GLU A 728 -24.14 -20.10 -10.57
CA GLU A 728 -23.70 -19.07 -11.52
C GLU A 728 -23.46 -17.71 -10.86
N THR A 729 -24.05 -17.46 -9.69
CA THR A 729 -23.78 -16.26 -8.87
C THR A 729 -23.08 -16.65 -7.57
N GLU A 730 -22.04 -15.90 -7.20
CA GLU A 730 -21.15 -16.18 -6.06
C GLU A 730 -21.86 -16.10 -4.71
N SER A 731 -22.92 -15.30 -4.61
CA SER A 731 -23.74 -15.14 -3.40
C SER A 731 -24.68 -16.33 -3.14
N MET A 732 -24.92 -17.18 -4.15
CA MET A 732 -25.74 -18.39 -4.04
C MET A 732 -24.92 -19.62 -3.63
N GLN A 733 -23.59 -19.48 -3.53
CA GLN A 733 -22.70 -20.55 -3.09
C GLN A 733 -22.53 -20.54 -1.56
N PRO A 734 -22.18 -21.68 -0.94
CA PRO A 734 -21.78 -21.72 0.46
C PRO A 734 -20.63 -20.73 0.74
N THR A 735 -20.58 -20.17 1.95
CA THR A 735 -19.51 -19.24 2.37
C THR A 735 -18.35 -19.94 3.07
N GLU A 736 -18.31 -21.26 3.04
CA GLU A 736 -17.25 -22.10 3.61
C GLU A 736 -17.18 -23.45 2.89
N GLY A 737 -16.04 -24.13 3.03
CA GLY A 737 -15.79 -25.44 2.43
C GLY A 737 -14.84 -25.38 1.23
N LYS A 738 -14.26 -26.54 0.91
CA LYS A 738 -13.35 -26.72 -0.21
C LYS A 738 -14.06 -27.42 -1.36
N LEU A 739 -14.25 -26.71 -2.46
CA LEU A 739 -14.84 -27.22 -3.70
C LEU A 739 -13.72 -27.65 -4.66
N SER A 740 -13.82 -28.83 -5.25
CA SER A 740 -12.92 -29.28 -6.31
C SER A 740 -13.68 -29.97 -7.43
N PHE A 741 -13.18 -29.82 -8.66
CA PHE A 741 -13.70 -30.50 -9.86
C PHE A 741 -12.69 -30.44 -11.02
N LYS A 742 -12.98 -31.19 -12.09
CA LYS A 742 -12.28 -31.11 -13.38
C LYS A 742 -13.22 -30.53 -14.45
N TYR A 743 -12.65 -29.79 -15.38
CA TYR A 743 -13.37 -29.31 -16.56
C TYR A 743 -12.92 -30.07 -17.81
N ILE A 744 -13.83 -30.77 -18.48
CA ILE A 744 -13.55 -31.53 -19.70
C ILE A 744 -14.57 -31.11 -20.76
N CYS A 745 -14.09 -30.49 -21.84
CA CYS A 745 -14.91 -30.09 -22.97
C CYS A 745 -14.36 -30.72 -24.25
N SER A 746 -15.25 -31.28 -25.09
CA SER A 746 -14.86 -31.73 -26.42
C SER A 746 -14.55 -30.52 -27.31
N PRO A 747 -13.53 -30.59 -28.20
CA PRO A 747 -13.23 -29.53 -29.16
C PRO A 747 -14.44 -29.07 -29.99
N THR A 748 -15.36 -29.98 -30.31
CA THR A 748 -16.57 -29.69 -31.10
C THR A 748 -17.65 -28.94 -30.30
N SER A 749 -17.55 -28.96 -28.97
CA SER A 749 -18.51 -28.34 -28.04
C SER A 749 -17.99 -27.02 -27.46
N VAL A 750 -16.80 -26.57 -27.87
CA VAL A 750 -16.20 -25.31 -27.41
C VAL A 750 -17.02 -24.12 -27.91
N VAL A 751 -17.47 -23.28 -26.99
CA VAL A 751 -18.14 -22.01 -27.33
C VAL A 751 -17.16 -20.88 -27.09
N PHE A 752 -16.33 -20.58 -28.10
CA PHE A 752 -15.25 -19.58 -27.99
C PHE A 752 -15.75 -18.20 -27.56
N ALA A 753 -16.93 -17.79 -28.04
CA ALA A 753 -17.56 -16.53 -27.65
C ALA A 753 -17.84 -16.46 -26.14
N ALA A 754 -18.27 -17.57 -25.53
CA ALA A 754 -18.50 -17.65 -24.09
C ALA A 754 -17.19 -17.53 -23.32
N ARG A 755 -16.17 -18.32 -23.68
CA ARG A 755 -14.83 -18.25 -23.05
C ARG A 755 -14.22 -16.86 -23.10
N LYS A 756 -14.36 -16.21 -24.26
CA LYS A 756 -13.90 -14.84 -24.51
C LYS A 756 -14.63 -13.82 -23.64
N GLU A 757 -15.95 -13.95 -23.48
CA GLU A 757 -16.75 -13.07 -22.63
C GLU A 757 -16.41 -13.25 -21.14
N THR A 758 -16.32 -14.50 -20.67
CA THR A 758 -15.92 -14.81 -19.29
C THR A 758 -14.50 -14.30 -19.00
N GLY A 759 -13.55 -14.56 -19.92
CA GLY A 759 -12.18 -14.04 -19.82
C GLY A 759 -12.14 -12.52 -19.77
N LYS A 760 -12.87 -11.83 -20.66
CA LYS A 760 -12.96 -10.36 -20.67
C LYS A 760 -13.46 -9.81 -19.33
N THR A 761 -14.55 -10.39 -18.83
CA THR A 761 -15.25 -9.86 -17.66
C THR A 761 -14.39 -9.94 -16.41
N TYR A 762 -13.60 -11.01 -16.28
CA TYR A 762 -13.04 -11.42 -14.98
C TYR A 762 -11.52 -11.45 -14.89
N SER A 763 -10.81 -11.45 -16.01
CA SER A 763 -9.35 -11.42 -15.99
C SER A 763 -8.76 -10.01 -16.08
N GLY A 764 -9.59 -9.04 -16.50
CA GLY A 764 -9.19 -7.69 -16.88
C GLY A 764 -8.42 -7.64 -18.21
N TRP A 765 -8.13 -8.77 -18.85
CA TRP A 765 -7.45 -8.86 -20.14
C TRP A 765 -8.38 -8.47 -21.29
N ARG A 766 -7.79 -8.08 -22.43
CA ARG A 766 -8.55 -7.57 -23.58
C ARG A 766 -9.46 -8.61 -24.23
N ALA A 767 -10.48 -8.06 -24.90
CA ALA A 767 -11.56 -8.78 -25.54
C ALA A 767 -11.43 -8.94 -27.05
N ASP A 768 -10.30 -8.61 -27.68
CA ASP A 768 -10.19 -8.67 -29.15
C ASP A 768 -9.46 -9.93 -29.65
N VAL A 769 -9.28 -10.92 -28.77
CA VAL A 769 -8.67 -12.20 -29.12
C VAL A 769 -9.51 -12.93 -30.17
N LYS A 770 -8.86 -13.37 -31.26
CA LYS A 770 -9.45 -14.27 -32.26
C LYS A 770 -9.18 -15.72 -31.90
N ALA A 771 -10.06 -16.63 -32.31
CA ALA A 771 -9.87 -18.06 -32.07
C ALA A 771 -8.55 -18.58 -32.68
N SER A 772 -8.12 -18.02 -33.82
CA SER A 772 -6.86 -18.35 -34.49
C SER A 772 -5.60 -17.88 -33.74
N GLU A 773 -5.75 -17.00 -32.74
CA GLU A 773 -4.63 -16.47 -31.94
C GLU A 773 -4.43 -17.27 -30.63
N VAL A 774 -5.25 -18.31 -30.41
CA VAL A 774 -5.12 -19.22 -29.27
C VAL A 774 -4.25 -20.41 -29.66
N LEU A 775 -3.09 -20.48 -29.03
CA LEU A 775 -2.22 -21.66 -29.05
C LEU A 775 -2.80 -22.71 -28.11
N TYR A 776 -3.68 -23.55 -28.64
CA TYR A 776 -4.21 -24.69 -27.89
C TYR A 776 -3.05 -25.58 -27.42
N TRP A 777 -3.01 -25.90 -26.12
CA TRP A 777 -1.87 -26.59 -25.54
C TRP A 777 -2.28 -27.67 -24.53
N LYS A 778 -1.49 -28.75 -24.47
CA LYS A 778 -1.66 -29.86 -23.53
C LYS A 778 -0.37 -30.08 -22.75
N ALA A 779 -0.45 -30.08 -21.43
CA ALA A 779 0.68 -30.40 -20.57
C ALA A 779 0.88 -31.93 -20.50
N LEU A 780 2.14 -32.37 -20.57
CA LEU A 780 2.46 -33.80 -20.46
C LEU A 780 2.10 -34.37 -19.08
N SER A 781 2.17 -33.58 -18.02
CA SER A 781 1.86 -33.99 -16.64
C SER A 781 0.38 -34.23 -16.38
N GLU A 782 -0.50 -33.71 -17.23
CA GLU A 782 -1.96 -33.75 -17.04
C GLU A 782 -2.63 -34.79 -17.95
N ALA A 783 -1.88 -35.34 -18.90
CA ALA A 783 -2.37 -36.38 -19.80
C ALA A 783 -2.38 -37.76 -19.11
N PRO A 784 -3.41 -38.60 -19.38
CA PRO A 784 -3.43 -39.98 -18.87
C PRO A 784 -2.21 -40.79 -19.31
N GLN A 785 -1.67 -41.63 -18.42
CA GLN A 785 -0.45 -42.40 -18.68
C GLN A 785 -0.56 -43.28 -19.95
N VAL A 786 -1.71 -43.90 -20.19
CA VAL A 786 -1.97 -44.73 -21.38
C VAL A 786 -1.81 -43.92 -22.69
N LEU A 787 -2.27 -42.66 -22.69
CA LEU A 787 -2.12 -41.78 -23.84
C LEU A 787 -0.65 -41.35 -24.03
N LEU A 788 0.04 -41.04 -22.95
CA LEU A 788 1.46 -40.69 -22.98
C LEU A 788 2.33 -41.83 -23.52
N ASP A 789 2.08 -43.06 -23.08
CA ASP A 789 2.83 -44.24 -23.56
C ASP A 789 2.63 -44.48 -25.05
N PHE A 790 1.45 -44.15 -25.57
CA PHE A 790 1.19 -44.16 -27.01
C PHE A 790 1.94 -43.04 -27.74
N VAL A 791 1.91 -41.80 -27.20
CA VAL A 791 2.70 -40.67 -27.74
C VAL A 791 4.19 -41.01 -27.81
N TYR A 792 4.76 -41.63 -26.77
CA TYR A 792 6.16 -42.03 -26.75
C TYR A 792 6.48 -43.08 -27.82
N ALA A 793 5.65 -44.12 -27.97
CA ALA A 793 5.82 -45.14 -29.00
C ALA A 793 5.77 -44.52 -30.42
N CYS A 794 4.84 -43.59 -30.64
CA CYS A 794 4.72 -42.88 -31.91
C CYS A 794 5.94 -41.96 -32.18
N SER A 795 6.39 -41.20 -31.19
CA SER A 795 7.48 -40.22 -31.34
C SER A 795 8.83 -40.81 -31.77
N LYS A 796 9.01 -42.13 -31.60
CA LYS A 796 10.22 -42.87 -32.02
C LYS A 796 10.32 -43.05 -33.53
N HIS A 797 9.17 -43.08 -34.21
CA HIS A 797 9.07 -43.40 -35.64
C HIS A 797 8.41 -42.29 -36.46
N PHE A 798 7.66 -41.42 -35.81
CA PHE A 798 6.93 -40.33 -36.43
C PHE A 798 7.30 -39.00 -35.78
N ASP A 799 7.59 -38.04 -36.64
CA ASP A 799 7.96 -36.67 -36.37
C ASP A 799 6.76 -35.71 -36.46
N ASP A 800 5.60 -36.21 -36.93
CA ASP A 800 4.37 -35.46 -37.17
C ASP A 800 3.11 -36.31 -36.86
N ALA A 801 2.13 -35.71 -36.20
CA ALA A 801 0.85 -36.33 -35.86
C ALA A 801 -0.02 -36.65 -37.09
N ASP A 802 0.13 -35.89 -38.18
CA ASP A 802 -0.63 -36.10 -39.41
C ASP A 802 -0.18 -37.39 -40.14
N LYS A 803 1.09 -37.75 -40.01
CA LYS A 803 1.60 -39.04 -40.50
C LYS A 803 0.99 -40.21 -39.74
N ILE A 804 0.84 -40.06 -38.42
CA ILE A 804 0.19 -41.07 -37.56
C ILE A 804 -1.30 -41.18 -37.90
N TRP A 805 -1.99 -40.04 -38.09
CA TRP A 805 -3.39 -40.00 -38.49
C TRP A 805 -3.62 -40.75 -39.80
N SER A 806 -2.75 -40.54 -40.79
CA SER A 806 -2.81 -41.22 -42.08
C SER A 806 -2.68 -42.75 -41.95
N CYS A 807 -1.90 -43.23 -40.98
CA CYS A 807 -1.82 -44.67 -40.68
C CYS A 807 -3.07 -45.21 -39.97
N LEU A 808 -3.78 -44.39 -39.19
CA LEU A 808 -5.00 -44.82 -38.51
C LEU A 808 -6.23 -44.74 -39.43
N ASN A 809 -6.27 -43.77 -40.34
CA ASN A 809 -7.37 -43.49 -41.27
C ASN A 809 -7.02 -43.90 -42.71
N GLU A 810 -6.57 -45.13 -42.92
CA GLU A 810 -6.13 -45.63 -44.24
C GLU A 810 -7.22 -45.52 -45.33
N LYS A 811 -8.51 -45.55 -44.94
CA LYS A 811 -9.63 -45.43 -45.88
C LYS A 811 -10.02 -43.98 -46.19
N GLY A 812 -9.47 -42.99 -45.48
CA GLY A 812 -9.73 -41.57 -45.71
C GLY A 812 -11.17 -41.12 -45.42
N GLN A 813 -11.91 -41.82 -44.55
CA GLN A 813 -13.35 -41.57 -44.30
C GLN A 813 -13.64 -40.43 -43.30
N GLY A 814 -12.64 -39.58 -43.03
CA GLY A 814 -12.79 -38.42 -42.13
C GLY A 814 -12.67 -38.80 -40.65
N ASN A 815 -13.57 -39.60 -40.11
CA ASN A 815 -13.56 -40.05 -38.72
C ASN A 815 -12.99 -41.48 -38.60
N VAL A 816 -12.47 -41.84 -37.41
CA VAL A 816 -11.95 -43.19 -37.13
C VAL A 816 -12.86 -43.91 -36.15
N SER A 817 -13.52 -44.97 -36.60
CA SER A 817 -14.37 -45.83 -35.75
C SER A 817 -13.54 -46.70 -34.80
N THR A 818 -14.14 -47.21 -33.72
CA THR A 818 -13.45 -48.13 -32.78
C THR A 818 -12.88 -49.36 -33.50
N THR A 819 -13.61 -49.92 -34.47
CA THR A 819 -13.18 -51.09 -35.24
C THR A 819 -11.98 -50.78 -36.14
N GLU A 820 -11.94 -49.60 -36.75
CA GLU A 820 -10.82 -49.18 -37.59
C GLU A 820 -9.58 -48.85 -36.75
N PHE A 821 -9.78 -48.20 -35.61
CA PHE A 821 -8.71 -47.93 -34.66
C PHE A 821 -8.02 -49.22 -34.20
N GLN A 822 -8.79 -50.22 -33.77
CA GLN A 822 -8.26 -51.52 -33.35
C GLN A 822 -7.56 -52.26 -34.49
N ALA A 823 -8.13 -52.25 -35.70
CA ALA A 823 -7.50 -52.88 -36.86
C ALA A 823 -6.14 -52.23 -37.17
N SER A 824 -6.05 -50.90 -37.12
CA SER A 824 -4.80 -50.18 -37.37
C SER A 824 -3.73 -50.44 -36.29
N MET A 825 -4.12 -50.66 -35.02
CA MET A 825 -3.20 -51.04 -33.94
C MET A 825 -2.46 -52.36 -34.20
N THR A 826 -3.06 -53.29 -34.94
CA THR A 826 -2.45 -54.60 -35.24
C THR A 826 -1.50 -54.60 -36.45
N LYS A 827 -1.54 -53.56 -37.29
CA LYS A 827 -0.77 -53.48 -38.54
C LYS A 827 0.64 -52.91 -38.37
N GLN A 828 0.83 -52.03 -37.39
CA GLN A 828 2.11 -51.36 -37.12
C GLN A 828 2.90 -52.15 -36.08
N ALA A 829 4.10 -52.61 -36.46
CA ALA A 829 4.99 -53.35 -35.56
C ALA A 829 5.36 -52.56 -34.28
N SER A 830 5.42 -51.22 -34.40
CA SER A 830 5.69 -50.28 -33.30
C SER A 830 4.55 -50.17 -32.27
N TRP A 831 3.36 -50.69 -32.56
CA TRP A 831 2.18 -50.68 -31.68
C TRP A 831 1.80 -52.06 -31.15
N SER A 832 2.72 -53.03 -31.24
CA SER A 832 2.51 -54.43 -30.85
C SER A 832 1.95 -54.62 -29.42
N GLN A 833 2.27 -53.73 -28.49
CA GLN A 833 1.70 -53.76 -27.13
C GLN A 833 0.18 -53.50 -27.10
N TYR A 834 -0.33 -52.63 -27.97
CA TYR A 834 -1.77 -52.34 -28.10
C TYR A 834 -2.49 -53.41 -28.94
N ALA A 835 -1.74 -54.11 -29.80
CA ALA A 835 -2.23 -55.30 -30.49
C ALA A 835 -2.35 -56.51 -29.54
N ALA A 836 -1.50 -56.59 -28.50
CA ALA A 836 -1.49 -57.66 -27.52
C ALA A 836 -2.51 -57.49 -26.38
N ASP A 837 -2.87 -56.25 -26.03
CA ASP A 837 -3.87 -55.92 -24.99
C ASP A 837 -5.04 -55.12 -25.59
N GLU A 838 -6.15 -55.83 -25.84
CA GLU A 838 -7.35 -55.25 -26.43
C GLU A 838 -8.03 -54.22 -25.51
N GLU A 839 -7.93 -54.37 -24.18
CA GLU A 839 -8.52 -53.42 -23.24
C GLU A 839 -7.70 -52.13 -23.18
N LEU A 840 -6.37 -52.22 -23.29
CA LEU A 840 -5.50 -51.05 -23.40
C LEU A 840 -5.84 -50.20 -24.66
N ALA A 841 -6.09 -50.87 -25.80
CA ALA A 841 -6.52 -50.19 -27.03
C ALA A 841 -7.91 -49.54 -26.89
N LYS A 842 -8.86 -50.21 -26.23
CA LYS A 842 -10.19 -49.64 -25.93
C LYS A 842 -10.11 -48.46 -24.96
N GLN A 843 -9.26 -48.53 -23.94
CA GLN A 843 -9.01 -47.44 -23.01
C GLN A 843 -8.43 -46.22 -23.74
N LEU A 844 -7.43 -46.41 -24.59
CA LEU A 844 -6.86 -45.34 -25.41
C LEU A 844 -7.92 -44.71 -26.33
N PHE A 845 -8.76 -45.52 -26.98
CA PHE A 845 -9.87 -45.03 -27.80
C PHE A 845 -10.85 -44.17 -26.97
N ARG A 846 -11.24 -44.62 -25.77
CA ARG A 846 -12.12 -43.85 -24.87
C ARG A 846 -11.49 -42.54 -24.39
N ILE A 847 -10.16 -42.48 -24.24
CA ILE A 847 -9.46 -41.26 -23.84
C ILE A 847 -9.43 -40.24 -24.98
N LEU A 848 -9.20 -40.71 -26.21
CA LEU A 848 -9.17 -39.86 -27.40
C LEU A 848 -10.58 -39.41 -27.84
N ASN A 849 -11.60 -40.24 -27.63
CA ASN A 849 -12.99 -39.92 -27.89
C ASN A 849 -13.59 -39.15 -26.70
N THR A 850 -13.49 -37.83 -26.77
CA THR A 850 -13.85 -36.94 -25.66
C THR A 850 -15.35 -36.65 -25.58
N ASP A 851 -16.06 -36.72 -26.72
CA ASP A 851 -17.50 -36.44 -26.81
C ASP A 851 -18.40 -37.68 -26.63
N GLY A 852 -17.81 -38.87 -26.60
CA GLY A 852 -18.52 -40.14 -26.47
C GLY A 852 -19.29 -40.56 -27.73
N SER A 853 -19.01 -39.96 -28.89
CA SER A 853 -19.71 -40.21 -30.16
C SER A 853 -19.51 -41.62 -30.72
N GLY A 854 -18.50 -42.36 -30.24
CA GLY A 854 -18.11 -43.67 -30.77
C GLY A 854 -17.15 -43.61 -31.96
N GLU A 855 -16.77 -42.42 -32.42
CA GLU A 855 -15.75 -42.18 -33.44
C GLU A 855 -14.72 -41.15 -32.96
N ILE A 856 -13.47 -41.22 -33.41
CA ILE A 856 -12.46 -40.18 -33.17
C ILE A 856 -12.49 -39.21 -34.34
N THR A 857 -12.75 -37.94 -34.05
CA THR A 857 -12.73 -36.87 -35.05
C THR A 857 -11.32 -36.31 -35.28
N PRO A 858 -11.03 -35.67 -36.43
CA PRO A 858 -9.75 -34.97 -36.64
C PRO A 858 -9.44 -33.91 -35.57
N GLN A 859 -10.46 -33.24 -35.03
CA GLN A 859 -10.30 -32.23 -33.98
C GLN A 859 -9.91 -32.84 -32.64
N GLU A 860 -10.43 -34.03 -32.30
CA GLU A 860 -10.00 -34.76 -31.11
C GLU A 860 -8.58 -35.30 -31.26
N TRP A 861 -8.23 -35.76 -32.46
CA TRP A 861 -6.88 -36.21 -32.79
C TRP A 861 -5.83 -35.12 -32.65
N LEU A 862 -6.19 -33.84 -32.82
CA LEU A 862 -5.28 -32.71 -32.61
C LEU A 862 -4.57 -32.77 -31.25
N THR A 863 -5.22 -33.34 -30.23
CA THR A 863 -4.64 -33.61 -28.91
C THR A 863 -3.30 -34.35 -28.98
N MET A 864 -3.16 -35.33 -29.89
CA MET A 864 -1.90 -36.06 -30.12
C MET A 864 -0.80 -35.13 -30.64
N GLY A 865 -1.14 -34.25 -31.59
CA GLY A 865 -0.21 -33.25 -32.12
C GLY A 865 0.28 -32.27 -31.06
N LEU A 866 -0.62 -31.83 -30.17
CA LEU A 866 -0.26 -30.92 -29.07
C LEU A 866 0.70 -31.56 -28.07
N LEU A 867 0.48 -32.83 -27.70
CA LEU A 867 1.38 -33.57 -26.80
C LEU A 867 2.76 -33.82 -27.44
N LEU A 868 2.81 -34.14 -28.74
CA LEU A 868 4.07 -34.26 -29.49
C LEU A 868 4.83 -32.93 -29.56
N LYS A 869 4.13 -31.82 -29.81
CA LYS A 869 4.71 -30.47 -29.79
C LYS A 869 5.32 -30.13 -28.42
N GLU A 870 4.61 -30.37 -27.32
CA GLU A 870 5.13 -30.13 -25.96
C GLU A 870 6.34 -31.02 -25.63
N LEU A 871 6.33 -32.28 -26.07
CA LEU A 871 7.44 -33.21 -25.88
C LEU A 871 8.70 -32.76 -26.64
N GLN A 872 8.55 -32.33 -27.89
CA GLN A 872 9.65 -31.75 -28.69
C GLN A 872 10.19 -30.46 -28.06
N LEU A 873 9.31 -29.56 -27.61
CA LEU A 873 9.72 -28.32 -26.95
C LEU A 873 10.47 -28.59 -25.63
N SER A 874 9.96 -29.52 -24.84
CA SER A 874 10.58 -29.94 -23.57
C SER A 874 11.97 -30.55 -23.76
N LEU A 875 12.16 -31.34 -24.83
CA LEU A 875 13.47 -31.87 -25.23
C LEU A 875 14.43 -30.73 -25.57
N LEU A 876 14.02 -29.75 -26.40
CA LEU A 876 14.88 -28.63 -26.76
C LEU A 876 15.31 -27.82 -25.54
N GLU A 877 14.38 -27.57 -24.62
CA GLU A 877 14.66 -26.87 -23.35
C GLU A 877 15.61 -27.66 -22.45
N PHE A 878 15.51 -29.00 -22.44
CA PHE A 878 16.45 -29.86 -21.73
C PHE A 878 17.85 -29.79 -22.35
N LEU A 879 17.95 -29.95 -23.67
CA LEU A 879 19.23 -29.89 -24.36
C LEU A 879 19.88 -28.50 -24.24
N GLN A 880 19.10 -27.42 -24.23
CA GLN A 880 19.61 -26.06 -23.98
C GLN A 880 20.14 -25.89 -22.55
N GLN A 881 19.50 -26.54 -21.56
CA GLN A 881 19.99 -26.54 -20.19
C GLN A 881 21.33 -27.30 -20.07
N VAL A 882 21.47 -28.41 -20.79
CA VAL A 882 22.72 -29.18 -20.88
C VAL A 882 23.81 -28.36 -21.59
N ASP A 883 23.48 -27.71 -22.71
CA ASP A 883 24.37 -26.82 -23.46
C ASP A 883 24.99 -25.75 -22.56
N GLY A 884 24.15 -25.06 -21.78
CA GLY A 884 24.58 -24.02 -20.85
C GLY A 884 25.40 -24.56 -19.68
N HIS A 885 25.11 -25.76 -19.18
CA HIS A 885 25.86 -26.37 -18.07
C HIS A 885 27.26 -26.84 -18.50
N TYR A 886 27.38 -27.40 -19.71
CA TYR A 886 28.62 -28.00 -20.22
C TYR A 886 29.33 -27.16 -21.29
N ALA A 887 28.91 -25.91 -21.50
CA ALA A 887 29.48 -24.99 -22.48
C ALA A 887 29.60 -25.57 -23.90
N GLY A 888 28.56 -26.28 -24.35
CA GLY A 888 28.49 -26.89 -25.68
C GLY A 888 29.24 -28.22 -25.85
N ASP A 889 29.88 -28.74 -24.81
CA ASP A 889 30.58 -30.03 -24.85
C ASP A 889 29.64 -31.19 -24.47
N PHE A 890 28.77 -31.58 -25.41
CA PHE A 890 27.81 -32.67 -25.24
C PHE A 890 28.44 -34.06 -25.16
N ASP A 891 29.64 -34.23 -25.70
CA ASP A 891 30.40 -35.47 -25.58
C ASP A 891 30.94 -35.61 -24.16
N ARG A 892 31.49 -34.54 -23.59
CA ARG A 892 31.89 -34.50 -22.19
C ARG A 892 30.70 -34.77 -21.28
N ALA A 893 29.54 -34.17 -21.55
CA ALA A 893 28.32 -34.42 -20.80
C ALA A 893 28.01 -35.93 -20.69
N PHE A 894 28.19 -36.72 -21.75
CA PHE A 894 27.91 -38.15 -21.78
C PHE A 894 28.96 -39.03 -21.07
N THR A 895 30.11 -38.50 -20.62
CA THR A 895 31.20 -39.31 -20.04
C THR A 895 31.20 -39.39 -18.50
N GLU A 896 31.85 -40.42 -17.96
CA GLU A 896 32.02 -40.72 -16.52
C GLU A 896 32.52 -39.51 -15.69
N HIS A 897 33.33 -38.64 -16.28
CA HIS A 897 33.84 -37.42 -15.63
C HIS A 897 32.81 -36.29 -15.46
N ALA A 898 31.67 -36.35 -16.16
CA ALA A 898 30.59 -35.35 -16.13
C ALA A 898 29.34 -35.78 -15.36
N LYS A 899 29.31 -37.04 -14.88
CA LYS A 899 28.26 -37.64 -14.05
C LYS A 899 26.88 -37.87 -14.70
N LEU A 900 26.76 -37.92 -16.03
CA LEU A 900 25.51 -38.37 -16.67
C LEU A 900 25.47 -39.90 -16.80
N ASP A 901 26.51 -40.52 -17.36
CA ASP A 901 26.74 -41.98 -17.37
C ASP A 901 27.67 -42.29 -16.18
N THR A 902 27.09 -42.73 -15.06
CA THR A 902 27.81 -42.89 -13.80
C THR A 902 28.48 -44.24 -13.66
N ASN A 903 28.00 -45.25 -14.38
CA ASN A 903 28.53 -46.61 -14.37
C ASN A 903 29.53 -46.87 -15.52
N GLY A 904 29.61 -45.96 -16.50
CA GLY A 904 30.54 -45.99 -17.63
C GLY A 904 30.22 -47.05 -18.69
N ASP A 905 28.99 -47.56 -18.72
CA ASP A 905 28.59 -48.65 -19.63
C ASP A 905 28.17 -48.16 -21.04
N GLY A 906 28.11 -46.83 -21.24
CA GLY A 906 27.74 -46.20 -22.50
C GLY A 906 26.24 -46.14 -22.76
N LEU A 907 25.41 -46.45 -21.76
CA LEU A 907 23.94 -46.47 -21.78
C LEU A 907 23.39 -45.64 -20.61
N LEU A 908 22.69 -44.54 -20.90
CA LEU A 908 22.01 -43.80 -19.84
C LEU A 908 20.72 -44.54 -19.45
N GLU A 909 20.74 -45.18 -18.29
CA GLU A 909 19.54 -45.76 -17.67
C GLU A 909 18.68 -44.69 -16.98
N MET A 910 17.47 -45.06 -16.53
CA MET A 910 16.54 -44.10 -15.92
C MET A 910 17.11 -43.41 -14.67
N ASP A 911 17.77 -44.18 -13.80
CA ASP A 911 18.30 -43.67 -12.54
C ASP A 911 19.44 -42.67 -12.80
N GLU A 912 20.29 -42.98 -13.79
CA GLU A 912 21.35 -42.11 -14.27
C GLU A 912 20.80 -40.85 -14.93
N TRP A 913 19.76 -40.98 -15.75
CA TRP A 913 19.05 -39.85 -16.35
C TRP A 913 18.44 -38.91 -15.32
N GLN A 914 17.85 -39.45 -14.25
CA GLN A 914 17.30 -38.63 -13.17
C GLN A 914 18.40 -37.87 -12.43
N ALA A 915 19.52 -38.53 -12.11
CA ALA A 915 20.68 -37.88 -11.50
C ALA A 915 21.28 -36.80 -12.41
N ALA A 916 21.33 -37.07 -13.71
CA ALA A 916 21.75 -36.17 -14.77
C ALA A 916 20.93 -34.88 -14.83
N VAL A 917 19.59 -35.02 -14.86
CA VAL A 917 18.64 -33.91 -14.86
C VAL A 917 18.83 -33.00 -13.66
N VAL A 918 19.00 -33.59 -12.46
CA VAL A 918 19.25 -32.85 -11.22
C VAL A 918 20.58 -32.09 -11.29
N THR A 919 21.62 -32.72 -11.81
CA THR A 919 22.97 -32.12 -11.95
C THR A 919 22.97 -30.93 -12.92
N CYS A 920 22.27 -31.05 -14.05
CA CYS A 920 22.12 -29.98 -15.05
C CYS A 920 21.19 -28.85 -14.56
N GLY A 921 20.39 -29.10 -13.52
CA GLY A 921 19.43 -28.15 -12.97
C GLY A 921 18.16 -27.99 -13.81
N TYR A 922 17.79 -28.99 -14.60
CA TYR A 922 16.55 -28.98 -15.39
C TYR A 922 15.34 -29.33 -14.51
N PHE A 923 14.24 -28.58 -14.67
CA PHE A 923 13.03 -28.69 -13.84
C PHE A 923 11.75 -29.07 -14.63
N GLY A 924 11.88 -29.32 -15.93
CA GLY A 924 10.77 -29.73 -16.79
C GLY A 924 10.55 -31.25 -16.81
N PRO A 925 9.77 -31.77 -17.78
CA PRO A 925 9.40 -33.18 -17.86
C PRO A 925 10.55 -34.13 -18.24
N ALA A 926 11.33 -34.52 -17.23
CA ALA A 926 12.46 -35.44 -17.37
C ALA A 926 12.05 -36.86 -17.84
N MET A 927 11.03 -37.44 -17.18
CA MET A 927 10.58 -38.80 -17.47
C MET A 927 10.00 -38.95 -18.89
N PRO A 928 9.12 -38.03 -19.38
CA PRO A 928 8.67 -38.05 -20.77
C PRO A 928 9.81 -37.96 -21.79
N ILE A 929 10.80 -37.09 -21.55
CA ILE A 929 11.96 -36.94 -22.45
C ILE A 929 12.77 -38.24 -22.51
N PHE A 930 13.03 -38.88 -21.36
CA PHE A 930 13.71 -40.17 -21.33
C PHE A 930 12.96 -41.24 -22.12
N ARG A 931 11.64 -41.40 -21.89
CA ARG A 931 10.85 -42.43 -22.58
C ARG A 931 10.80 -42.25 -24.10
N MET A 932 10.85 -41.01 -24.56
CA MET A 932 10.98 -40.67 -25.98
C MET A 932 12.39 -40.98 -26.52
N ALA A 933 13.42 -40.66 -25.74
CA ALA A 933 14.82 -40.85 -26.13
C ALA A 933 15.25 -42.33 -26.14
N ALA A 934 14.83 -43.10 -25.13
CA ALA A 934 15.31 -44.44 -24.82
C ALA A 934 14.79 -45.50 -25.80
N MET A 935 15.68 -46.43 -26.14
CA MET A 935 15.37 -47.66 -26.88
C MET A 935 15.68 -48.84 -25.96
N ASP A 936 14.75 -49.80 -25.85
CA ASP A 936 14.89 -50.99 -24.99
C ASP A 936 15.28 -50.70 -23.52
N GLY A 937 14.90 -49.53 -23.00
CA GLY A 937 15.09 -49.15 -21.59
C GLY A 937 16.24 -48.18 -21.30
N ALA A 938 17.11 -47.87 -22.27
CA ALA A 938 18.25 -46.95 -22.07
C ALA A 938 18.51 -46.02 -23.27
N VAL A 939 19.26 -44.93 -23.05
CA VAL A 939 19.70 -44.02 -24.12
C VAL A 939 21.16 -44.29 -24.46
N SER A 940 21.41 -44.86 -25.64
CA SER A 940 22.78 -45.09 -26.13
C SER A 940 23.46 -43.79 -26.57
N ARG A 941 24.81 -43.79 -26.58
CA ARG A 941 25.61 -42.65 -27.05
C ARG A 941 25.25 -42.18 -28.46
N SER A 942 25.01 -43.11 -29.39
CA SER A 942 24.63 -42.77 -30.76
C SER A 942 23.25 -42.08 -30.82
N ARG A 943 22.32 -42.51 -29.96
CA ARG A 943 21.00 -41.88 -29.84
C ARG A 943 21.10 -40.52 -29.17
N TRP A 944 21.91 -40.37 -28.13
CA TRP A 944 22.21 -39.08 -27.49
C TRP A 944 22.71 -38.05 -28.51
N MET A 945 23.72 -38.40 -29.30
CA MET A 945 24.26 -37.50 -30.32
C MET A 945 23.23 -37.19 -31.42
N ALA A 946 22.33 -38.12 -31.74
CA ALA A 946 21.21 -37.84 -32.65
C ALA A 946 20.21 -36.82 -32.08
N LEU A 947 19.97 -36.85 -30.76
CA LEU A 947 19.15 -35.83 -30.08
C LEU A 947 19.85 -34.48 -30.07
N VAL A 948 21.15 -34.42 -29.82
CA VAL A 948 21.93 -33.16 -29.83
C VAL A 948 21.83 -32.45 -31.17
N LYS A 949 21.79 -33.17 -32.30
CA LYS A 949 21.58 -32.56 -33.63
C LYS A 949 20.26 -31.78 -33.73
N THR A 950 19.23 -32.14 -32.96
CA THR A 950 17.97 -31.36 -32.95
C THR A 950 18.15 -29.95 -32.37
N LEU A 951 19.21 -29.71 -31.60
CA LEU A 951 19.58 -28.40 -31.08
C LEU A 951 20.11 -27.46 -32.18
N GLU A 952 20.66 -28.00 -33.29
CA GLU A 952 21.11 -27.22 -34.44
C GLU A 952 19.92 -26.53 -35.14
N ASP A 953 18.79 -27.24 -35.23
CA ASP A 953 17.54 -26.77 -35.83
C ASP A 953 16.59 -26.09 -34.80
N ARG A 954 17.05 -25.83 -33.57
CA ARG A 954 16.19 -25.37 -32.46
C ARG A 954 15.34 -24.15 -32.79
N VAL A 955 15.86 -23.22 -33.59
CA VAL A 955 15.15 -21.99 -33.99
C VAL A 955 13.98 -22.33 -34.89
N ALA A 956 14.22 -23.13 -35.94
CA ALA A 956 13.18 -23.55 -36.87
C ALA A 956 12.11 -24.40 -36.17
N ILE A 957 12.53 -25.29 -35.27
CA ILE A 957 11.61 -26.12 -34.50
C ILE A 957 10.75 -25.26 -33.56
N ARG A 958 11.33 -24.27 -32.85
CA ARG A 958 10.57 -23.36 -31.98
C ARG A 958 9.59 -22.50 -32.76
N GLN A 959 10.02 -21.89 -33.88
CA GLN A 959 9.14 -21.09 -34.73
C GLN A 959 7.96 -21.92 -35.25
N ARG A 960 8.21 -23.17 -35.66
CA ARG A 960 7.16 -24.10 -36.09
C ARG A 960 6.20 -24.50 -34.97
N ILE A 961 6.73 -24.81 -33.78
CA ILE A 961 5.94 -25.30 -32.64
C ILE A 961 5.08 -24.19 -32.02
N LEU A 962 5.68 -23.02 -31.83
CA LEU A 962 5.04 -21.87 -31.18
C LEU A 962 4.27 -20.99 -32.18
N GLU A 963 4.34 -21.32 -33.48
CA GLU A 963 3.70 -20.59 -34.58
C GLU A 963 4.10 -19.10 -34.59
N VAL A 964 5.34 -18.82 -34.19
CA VAL A 964 5.93 -17.48 -34.11
C VAL A 964 6.69 -17.20 -35.40
N SER A 965 6.28 -16.15 -36.13
CA SER A 965 6.96 -15.65 -37.33
C SER A 965 8.23 -14.87 -36.98
#